data_AF-A0A537KRR9-F1
#
_entry.id   AF-A0A537KRR9-F1
#
_cell.length_a   1.000
_cell.length_b   1.000
_cell.length_c   1.000
_cell.angle_alpha   90.00
_cell.angle_beta   90.00
_cell.angle_gamma   90.00
#
_symmetry.space_group_name_H-M   'P 1'
#
loop_
_entity.id
_entity.type
_entity.pdbx_description
1 polymer ?
#
loop_
_entity_poly.entity_id
_entity_poly.type
_entity_poly.pdbx_seq_one_letter_code
_entity_poly.pdbx_strand_id
1 'polypeptide(L)'
;MISRALGARIKRREDPRLITGTATYVDDVVPPGLLHVTIVRSPHAHARIAAIDMEKARGAARVVAVWTGEDVAARCGPLPIGPRIRDMKVPKRYPLVIDGVVRHVGDPVAAVVATDLAACRDAADLVEVEYEPLAAVIDVEAAMRSDALVIHPELQTNVCFRVTYGGSVDEAFSTADATVSLRLVQQRLVPTAMETRGVVAQFRGGELTLWTSTQIPHVVKTTVAEMVRLPEHQVRVIAPEVGGGFGSKLDVYGEEALMAALSMALSRPMKWVETRRENFMATTHGRGQVVYVDAAATRDGTITGLRVRVLADIGAYSQLLSAAVPTNTGLMSCGSYRIPHAFAEVIGVFTNCTPTGAYRGAGRPEATFLIERAVDAVARTLKLDPAEVRRRNFIPPEAFPFKTPTGATYDSGNYGPALDKALQMAGYKTLRDEQRRLRAQGRYLGIGISSYVEITGLGAAAALPGGSWESATVRVEPTGKVTVLTGSSPHGQGEETTFAQIVSDRLGVPVDDVVVIHGDTRAVPYGVGTFGSRNTAIGGSAVFIASDRVREKAVRIAAHLLEAPPDDVVPDGAYRLQRGETAAGDGAGTGSDALLRTSGSGVSLWDARVRGGGRLSDRRGDDPPLRRRRRLRHHSQPAAGRRSGARWHCAGPGAGPLRRGRVRRERAVADGGASRLCRAEGGSTAA
;
A
#
# COMPACT_ATOMS: atom_id res chain seq x y z
N MET A 1 28.66 10.95 -22.61
CA MET A 1 28.06 11.40 -21.34
C MET A 1 26.68 10.80 -21.26
N ILE A 2 26.46 9.77 -20.44
CA ILE A 2 25.11 9.37 -20.08
C ILE A 2 24.67 10.38 -19.02
N SER A 3 23.67 11.20 -19.34
CA SER A 3 23.08 12.13 -18.39
C SER A 3 22.62 11.35 -17.15
N ARG A 4 23.01 11.81 -15.95
CA ARG A 4 22.55 11.27 -14.67
C ARG A 4 21.02 11.11 -14.69
N ALA A 5 20.55 9.87 -14.69
CA ALA A 5 19.15 9.48 -14.71
C ALA A 5 18.49 9.75 -13.35
N LEU A 6 19.17 9.54 -12.22
CA LEU A 6 18.58 9.80 -10.90
C LEU A 6 18.37 11.30 -10.70
N GLY A 7 17.15 11.70 -10.36
CA GLY A 7 16.74 13.09 -10.21
C GLY A 7 16.25 13.75 -11.50
N ALA A 8 16.38 13.10 -12.65
CA ALA A 8 15.84 13.58 -13.91
C ALA A 8 14.31 13.38 -13.99
N ARG A 9 13.62 14.31 -14.66
CA ARG A 9 12.17 14.25 -14.93
C ARG A 9 11.88 13.50 -16.23
N ILE A 10 12.12 12.18 -16.24
CA ILE A 10 11.84 11.35 -17.41
C ILE A 10 10.34 10.99 -17.51
N LYS A 11 9.88 10.65 -18.72
CA LYS A 11 8.51 10.15 -18.93
C LYS A 11 8.39 8.73 -18.38
N ARG A 12 7.18 8.38 -17.93
CA ARG A 12 6.93 7.06 -17.35
C ARG A 12 6.96 5.99 -18.44
N ARG A 13 7.56 4.87 -18.11
CA ARG A 13 7.75 3.71 -19.00
C ARG A 13 6.53 2.80 -19.01
N GLU A 14 5.70 2.92 -17.98
CA GLU A 14 4.44 2.24 -17.82
C GLU A 14 3.33 2.89 -18.66
N ASP A 15 3.43 4.19 -18.97
CA ASP A 15 2.39 4.95 -19.68
C ASP A 15 1.92 4.32 -20.99
N PRO A 16 2.79 3.87 -21.92
CA PRO A 16 2.36 3.41 -23.23
C PRO A 16 1.29 2.32 -23.18
N ARG A 17 1.41 1.33 -22.28
CA ARG A 17 0.41 0.25 -22.14
C ARG A 17 -0.84 0.70 -21.39
N LEU A 18 -0.71 1.63 -20.44
CA LEU A 18 -1.80 2.14 -19.63
C LEU A 18 -2.74 3.07 -20.44
N ILE A 19 -2.18 3.87 -21.36
CA ILE A 19 -2.95 4.84 -22.15
C ILE A 19 -3.53 4.28 -23.45
N THR A 20 -3.12 3.07 -23.85
CA THR A 20 -3.58 2.41 -25.09
C THR A 20 -4.55 1.27 -24.83
N GLY A 21 -4.86 0.97 -23.56
CA GLY A 21 -5.77 -0.13 -23.20
C GLY A 21 -5.17 -1.52 -23.38
N THR A 22 -3.83 -1.64 -23.43
CA THR A 22 -3.15 -2.94 -23.55
C THR A 22 -2.61 -3.47 -22.22
N ALA A 23 -2.75 -2.68 -21.15
CA ALA A 23 -2.57 -3.11 -19.77
C ALA A 23 -3.58 -4.20 -19.39
N THR A 24 -3.23 -5.03 -18.40
CA THR A 24 -4.12 -6.07 -17.87
C THR A 24 -4.37 -5.81 -16.39
N TYR A 25 -5.62 -5.56 -16.02
CA TYR A 25 -6.12 -5.55 -14.65
C TYR A 25 -6.77 -6.88 -14.31
N VAL A 26 -7.20 -7.09 -13.07
CA VAL A 26 -7.75 -8.39 -12.65
C VAL A 26 -9.02 -8.78 -13.43
N ASP A 27 -9.90 -7.82 -13.71
CA ASP A 27 -11.14 -8.13 -14.44
C ASP A 27 -10.89 -8.47 -15.92
N ASP A 28 -9.73 -8.08 -16.47
CA ASP A 28 -9.34 -8.44 -17.84
C ASP A 28 -8.89 -9.91 -17.96
N VAL A 29 -8.65 -10.60 -16.84
CA VAL A 29 -8.18 -11.99 -16.82
C VAL A 29 -9.33 -12.95 -17.11
N VAL A 30 -9.25 -13.72 -18.21
CA VAL A 30 -10.30 -14.65 -18.65
C VAL A 30 -9.72 -16.03 -18.98
N PRO A 31 -9.41 -16.87 -17.97
CA PRO A 31 -8.95 -18.24 -18.21
C PRO A 31 -10.07 -19.11 -18.81
N PRO A 32 -9.74 -20.16 -19.58
CA PRO A 32 -10.75 -21.06 -20.15
C PRO A 32 -11.63 -21.71 -19.09
N GLY A 33 -12.95 -21.73 -19.33
CA GLY A 33 -13.93 -22.35 -18.42
C GLY A 33 -14.26 -21.54 -17.17
N LEU A 34 -13.89 -20.26 -17.14
CA LEU A 34 -14.14 -19.32 -16.05
C LEU A 34 -15.60 -19.33 -15.58
N LEU A 35 -15.80 -19.29 -14.27
CA LEU A 35 -17.05 -19.05 -13.59
C LEU A 35 -17.00 -17.71 -12.84
N HIS A 36 -18.17 -17.11 -12.65
CA HIS A 36 -18.33 -15.86 -11.90
C HIS A 36 -18.93 -16.13 -10.53
N VAL A 37 -18.50 -15.35 -9.55
CA VAL A 37 -18.97 -15.44 -8.17
C VAL A 37 -19.54 -14.09 -7.70
N THR A 38 -20.70 -14.13 -7.05
CA THR A 38 -21.36 -13.00 -6.38
C THR A 38 -21.60 -13.38 -4.93
N ILE A 39 -21.30 -12.46 -4.01
CA ILE A 39 -21.41 -12.70 -2.58
C ILE A 39 -22.67 -12.01 -2.06
N VAL A 40 -23.56 -12.78 -1.43
CA VAL A 40 -24.72 -12.28 -0.71
C VAL A 40 -24.24 -11.76 0.63
N ARG A 41 -24.58 -10.50 0.95
CA ARG A 41 -24.06 -9.79 2.12
C ARG A 41 -25.17 -9.33 3.04
N SER A 42 -24.87 -9.30 4.34
CA SER A 42 -25.77 -8.81 5.37
C SER A 42 -26.20 -7.36 5.13
N PRO A 43 -27.51 -7.06 5.15
CA PRO A 43 -28.01 -5.70 5.23
C PRO A 43 -28.05 -5.16 6.67
N HIS A 44 -27.80 -6.00 7.68
CA HIS A 44 -27.90 -5.66 9.10
C HIS A 44 -26.53 -5.38 9.74
N ALA A 45 -26.48 -4.40 10.63
CA ALA A 45 -25.31 -4.09 11.44
C ALA A 45 -25.05 -5.15 12.52
N HIS A 46 -26.09 -5.79 13.05
CA HIS A 46 -25.98 -6.91 13.98
C HIS A 46 -27.25 -7.75 13.90
N ALA A 47 -27.13 -9.05 13.63
CA ALA A 47 -28.28 -9.97 13.60
C ALA A 47 -27.83 -11.43 13.74
N ARG A 48 -28.70 -12.28 14.27
CA ARG A 48 -28.58 -13.74 14.10
C ARG A 48 -29.16 -14.13 12.74
N ILE A 49 -28.55 -15.10 12.07
CA ILE A 49 -29.11 -15.76 10.89
C ILE A 49 -29.95 -16.93 11.41
N ALA A 50 -31.27 -16.86 11.23
CA ALA A 50 -32.19 -17.93 11.61
C ALA A 50 -32.19 -19.06 10.57
N ALA A 51 -32.25 -18.69 9.28
CA ALA A 51 -32.23 -19.62 8.16
C ALA A 51 -31.65 -18.97 6.88
N ILE A 52 -31.17 -19.81 5.97
CA ILE A 52 -30.74 -19.41 4.62
C ILE A 52 -31.41 -20.38 3.63
N ASP A 53 -32.38 -19.92 2.85
CA ASP A 53 -32.95 -20.66 1.72
C ASP A 53 -32.20 -20.32 0.43
N MET A 54 -31.69 -21.37 -0.23
CA MET A 54 -30.89 -21.29 -1.45
C MET A 54 -31.47 -22.13 -2.58
N GLU A 55 -32.61 -22.81 -2.38
CA GLU A 55 -33.10 -23.80 -3.33
C GLU A 55 -33.51 -23.16 -4.66
N LYS A 56 -34.15 -21.97 -4.61
CA LYS A 56 -34.45 -21.18 -5.82
C LYS A 56 -33.19 -20.78 -6.57
N ALA A 57 -32.17 -20.31 -5.85
CA ALA A 57 -30.89 -19.92 -6.44
C ALA A 57 -30.18 -21.13 -7.08
N ARG A 58 -30.16 -22.29 -6.41
CA ARG A 58 -29.56 -23.52 -6.93
C ARG A 58 -30.26 -24.05 -8.18
N GLY A 59 -31.57 -23.92 -8.25
CA GLY A 59 -32.38 -24.32 -9.40
C GLY A 59 -32.35 -23.35 -10.58
N ALA A 60 -31.79 -22.15 -10.41
CA ALA A 60 -31.77 -21.14 -11.45
C ALA A 60 -30.83 -21.53 -12.62
N ALA A 61 -31.21 -21.10 -13.83
CA ALA A 61 -30.43 -21.40 -15.03
C ALA A 61 -29.00 -20.87 -14.89
N ARG A 62 -28.02 -21.67 -15.33
CA ARG A 62 -26.57 -21.35 -15.35
C ARG A 62 -25.89 -21.23 -13.98
N VAL A 63 -26.60 -21.47 -12.89
CA VAL A 63 -26.00 -21.61 -11.56
C VAL A 63 -25.28 -22.95 -11.47
N VAL A 64 -24.07 -22.93 -10.91
CA VAL A 64 -23.20 -24.09 -10.75
C VAL A 64 -23.16 -24.53 -9.29
N ALA A 65 -23.12 -23.58 -8.35
CA ALA A 65 -23.09 -23.86 -6.93
C ALA A 65 -23.58 -22.65 -6.12
N VAL A 66 -24.08 -22.90 -4.92
CA VAL A 66 -24.30 -21.88 -3.88
C VAL A 66 -23.67 -22.40 -2.60
N TRP A 67 -22.76 -21.62 -2.01
CA TRP A 67 -22.02 -21.95 -0.79
C TRP A 67 -22.45 -21.09 0.40
N THR A 68 -22.44 -21.67 1.59
CA THR A 68 -22.60 -20.96 2.87
C THR A 68 -21.38 -21.10 3.78
N GLY A 69 -21.49 -20.59 5.00
CA GLY A 69 -20.50 -20.80 6.05
C GLY A 69 -20.15 -22.27 6.30
N GLU A 70 -21.10 -23.20 6.13
CA GLU A 70 -20.85 -24.63 6.31
C GLU A 70 -19.83 -25.17 5.29
N ASP A 71 -19.98 -24.78 4.02
CA ASP A 71 -19.06 -25.17 2.95
C ASP A 71 -17.64 -24.63 3.20
N VAL A 72 -17.55 -23.41 3.74
CA VAL A 72 -16.30 -22.72 4.06
C VAL A 72 -15.63 -23.29 5.30
N ALA A 73 -16.37 -23.61 6.36
CA ALA A 73 -15.81 -24.13 7.62
C ALA A 73 -15.01 -25.42 7.42
N ALA A 74 -15.40 -26.25 6.45
CA ALA A 74 -14.69 -27.47 6.10
C ALA A 74 -13.39 -27.25 5.29
N ARG A 75 -13.27 -26.10 4.60
CA ARG A 75 -12.27 -25.87 3.54
C ARG A 75 -11.29 -24.74 3.81
N CYS A 76 -11.67 -23.79 4.66
CA CYS A 76 -10.88 -22.61 4.97
C CYS A 76 -10.59 -22.50 6.47
N GLY A 77 -9.37 -22.10 6.81
CA GLY A 77 -9.05 -21.53 8.11
C GLY A 77 -9.61 -20.12 8.27
N PRO A 78 -9.60 -19.56 9.50
CA PRO A 78 -9.94 -18.17 9.72
C PRO A 78 -8.93 -17.25 9.02
N LEU A 79 -9.36 -16.03 8.69
CA LEU A 79 -8.48 -14.98 8.18
C LEU A 79 -7.38 -14.70 9.21
N PRO A 80 -6.12 -14.53 8.78
CA PRO A 80 -5.08 -14.16 9.71
C PRO A 80 -5.28 -12.71 10.16
N ILE A 81 -4.62 -12.41 11.26
CA ILE A 81 -4.44 -11.05 11.75
C ILE A 81 -2.95 -10.77 11.79
N GLY A 82 -2.57 -9.50 11.63
CA GLY A 82 -1.16 -9.11 11.66
C GLY A 82 -0.60 -9.04 13.08
N PRO A 83 0.26 -8.04 13.40
CA PRO A 83 1.01 -8.04 14.64
C PRO A 83 0.09 -8.10 15.86
N ARG A 84 0.34 -9.08 16.74
CA ARG A 84 -0.37 -9.20 18.02
C ARG A 84 0.19 -8.19 19.01
N ILE A 85 -0.65 -7.24 19.38
CA ILE A 85 -0.39 -6.38 20.55
C ILE A 85 -0.59 -7.25 21.81
N ARG A 86 0.16 -6.97 22.88
CA ARG A 86 0.01 -7.66 24.16
C ARG A 86 -1.45 -7.61 24.62
N ASP A 87 -1.98 -8.75 25.07
CA ASP A 87 -3.35 -8.94 25.55
C ASP A 87 -4.47 -8.63 24.53
N MET A 88 -4.11 -8.53 23.24
CA MET A 88 -5.08 -8.22 22.17
C MET A 88 -6.12 -9.33 22.03
N LYS A 89 -7.40 -8.93 22.04
CA LYS A 89 -8.56 -9.78 21.79
C LYS A 89 -8.79 -9.90 20.29
N VAL A 90 -9.03 -11.12 19.81
CA VAL A 90 -9.09 -11.42 18.37
C VAL A 90 -10.26 -12.35 18.10
N PRO A 91 -11.38 -11.83 17.56
CA PRO A 91 -12.46 -12.68 17.09
C PRO A 91 -12.02 -13.48 15.87
N LYS A 92 -12.50 -14.71 15.74
CA LYS A 92 -12.29 -15.48 14.51
C LYS A 92 -13.17 -14.92 13.41
N ARG A 93 -12.61 -14.75 12.22
CA ARG A 93 -13.35 -14.35 11.02
C ARG A 93 -13.08 -15.36 9.91
N TYR A 94 -14.11 -15.74 9.18
CA TYR A 94 -14.01 -16.67 8.04
C TYR A 94 -14.45 -15.98 6.75
N PRO A 95 -14.16 -16.57 5.56
CA PRO A 95 -14.59 -16.01 4.29
C PRO A 95 -16.10 -15.79 4.14
N LEU A 96 -16.91 -16.67 4.72
CA LEU A 96 -18.36 -16.52 4.92
C LEU A 96 -18.67 -16.69 6.41
N VAL A 97 -19.77 -16.11 6.89
CA VAL A 97 -20.22 -16.24 8.29
C VAL A 97 -20.53 -17.70 8.61
N ILE A 98 -19.86 -18.27 9.62
CA ILE A 98 -19.99 -19.69 10.01
C ILE A 98 -20.72 -19.91 11.35
N ASP A 99 -20.83 -18.87 12.17
CA ASP A 99 -21.37 -18.95 13.54
C ASP A 99 -22.81 -18.43 13.63
N GLY A 100 -23.43 -18.14 12.48
CA GLY A 100 -24.80 -17.67 12.38
C GLY A 100 -25.01 -16.25 12.90
N VAL A 101 -23.96 -15.42 13.07
CA VAL A 101 -24.11 -14.03 13.53
C VAL A 101 -23.39 -13.06 12.60
N VAL A 102 -24.15 -12.15 12.01
CA VAL A 102 -23.61 -11.01 11.24
C VAL A 102 -23.38 -9.84 12.19
N ARG A 103 -22.23 -9.18 12.08
CA ARG A 103 -21.76 -8.16 13.03
C ARG A 103 -21.44 -6.81 12.38
N HIS A 104 -21.58 -6.70 11.07
CA HIS A 104 -21.68 -5.40 10.38
C HIS A 104 -22.44 -5.52 9.05
N VAL A 105 -22.93 -4.38 8.56
CA VAL A 105 -23.48 -4.28 7.20
C VAL A 105 -22.37 -4.63 6.20
N GLY A 106 -22.59 -5.64 5.36
CA GLY A 106 -21.59 -6.14 4.41
C GLY A 106 -20.95 -7.48 4.79
N ASP A 107 -21.25 -8.04 5.98
CA ASP A 107 -20.77 -9.37 6.35
C ASP A 107 -21.19 -10.42 5.30
N PRO A 108 -20.27 -11.25 4.82
CA PRO A 108 -20.54 -12.18 3.71
C PRO A 108 -21.27 -13.43 4.22
N VAL A 109 -22.44 -13.72 3.67
CA VAL A 109 -23.34 -14.79 4.16
C VAL A 109 -23.33 -16.01 3.25
N ALA A 110 -23.43 -15.80 1.94
CA ALA A 110 -23.42 -16.86 0.95
C ALA A 110 -22.65 -16.43 -0.31
N ALA A 111 -22.21 -17.41 -1.10
CA ALA A 111 -21.55 -17.18 -2.38
C ALA A 111 -22.25 -17.98 -3.48
N VAL A 112 -22.72 -17.27 -4.52
CA VAL A 112 -23.37 -17.86 -5.70
C VAL A 112 -22.35 -17.95 -6.82
N VAL A 113 -22.28 -19.10 -7.49
CA VAL A 113 -21.37 -19.37 -8.61
C VAL A 113 -22.18 -19.66 -9.86
N ALA A 114 -21.92 -18.95 -10.97
CA ALA A 114 -22.62 -19.15 -12.23
C ALA A 114 -21.68 -19.01 -13.45
N THR A 115 -22.16 -19.40 -14.63
CA THR A 115 -21.35 -19.35 -15.86
C THR A 115 -21.10 -17.96 -16.41
N ASP A 116 -21.88 -16.97 -15.99
CA ASP A 116 -21.72 -15.56 -16.34
C ASP A 116 -22.14 -14.64 -15.18
N LEU A 117 -21.70 -13.38 -15.21
CA LEU A 117 -21.91 -12.43 -14.12
C LEU A 117 -23.39 -12.04 -13.94
N ALA A 118 -24.18 -11.99 -15.02
CA ALA A 118 -25.59 -11.59 -14.93
C ALA A 118 -26.40 -12.67 -14.20
N ALA A 119 -26.28 -13.92 -14.64
CA ALA A 119 -26.91 -15.06 -13.97
C ALA A 119 -26.47 -15.19 -12.50
N CYS A 120 -25.21 -14.88 -12.21
CA CYS A 120 -24.67 -14.88 -10.86
C CYS A 120 -25.37 -13.87 -9.94
N ARG A 121 -25.65 -12.66 -10.45
CA ARG A 121 -26.33 -11.59 -9.72
C ARG A 121 -27.82 -11.89 -9.55
N ASP A 122 -28.48 -12.32 -10.63
CA ASP A 122 -29.90 -12.67 -10.60
C ASP A 122 -30.15 -13.81 -9.59
N ALA A 123 -29.29 -14.83 -9.56
CA ALA A 123 -29.40 -15.92 -8.60
C ALA A 123 -29.01 -15.52 -7.17
N ALA A 124 -28.17 -14.51 -6.97
CA ALA A 124 -27.88 -13.97 -5.63
C ALA A 124 -29.12 -13.30 -5.01
N ASP A 125 -29.97 -12.65 -5.81
CA ASP A 125 -31.24 -12.07 -5.34
C ASP A 125 -32.30 -13.14 -4.99
N LEU A 126 -32.10 -14.39 -5.41
CA LEU A 126 -32.96 -15.53 -5.06
C LEU A 126 -32.55 -16.24 -3.75
N VAL A 127 -31.43 -15.84 -3.14
CA VAL A 127 -31.02 -16.35 -1.82
C VAL A 127 -31.79 -15.57 -0.76
N GLU A 128 -32.66 -16.28 -0.04
CA GLU A 128 -33.47 -15.69 1.03
C GLU A 128 -32.80 -15.96 2.37
N VAL A 129 -32.49 -14.90 3.12
CA VAL A 129 -31.85 -14.98 4.44
C VAL A 129 -32.80 -14.43 5.49
N GLU A 130 -33.16 -15.27 6.46
CA GLU A 130 -33.97 -14.87 7.61
C GLU A 130 -33.05 -14.35 8.72
N TYR A 131 -33.22 -13.07 9.08
CA TYR A 131 -32.46 -12.42 10.13
C TYR A 131 -33.32 -12.15 11.37
N GLU A 132 -32.71 -12.33 12.53
CA GLU A 132 -33.21 -11.80 13.81
C GLU A 132 -32.32 -10.62 14.22
N PRO A 133 -32.76 -9.36 13.98
CA PRO A 133 -31.94 -8.19 14.30
C PRO A 133 -31.59 -8.09 15.78
N LEU A 134 -30.35 -7.73 16.06
CA LEU A 134 -29.82 -7.46 17.39
C LEU A 134 -29.49 -5.98 17.54
N ALA A 135 -29.41 -5.50 18.78
CA ALA A 135 -28.90 -4.15 19.03
C ALA A 135 -27.47 -4.02 18.51
N ALA A 136 -27.11 -2.87 17.94
CA ALA A 136 -25.78 -2.60 17.40
C ALA A 136 -25.12 -1.45 18.17
N VAL A 137 -23.80 -1.51 18.33
CA VAL A 137 -23.00 -0.45 18.94
C VAL A 137 -22.04 0.12 17.90
N ILE A 138 -22.29 1.34 17.46
CA ILE A 138 -21.52 2.00 16.37
C ILE A 138 -20.66 3.17 16.86
N ASP A 139 -20.94 3.69 18.05
CA ASP A 139 -20.16 4.76 18.66
C ASP A 139 -19.04 4.17 19.53
N VAL A 140 -17.80 4.60 19.28
CA VAL A 140 -16.61 4.06 19.92
C VAL A 140 -16.55 4.38 21.42
N GLU A 141 -17.14 5.49 21.85
CA GLU A 141 -17.19 5.87 23.27
C GLU A 141 -18.27 5.07 24.00
N ALA A 142 -19.43 4.87 23.37
CA ALA A 142 -20.49 4.02 23.89
C ALA A 142 -20.02 2.56 24.03
N ALA A 143 -19.28 2.04 23.04
CA ALA A 143 -18.75 0.68 23.06
C ALA A 143 -17.76 0.40 24.21
N MET A 144 -17.13 1.44 24.76
CA MET A 144 -16.20 1.37 25.88
C MET A 144 -16.85 1.29 27.25
N ARG A 145 -18.15 1.59 27.36
CA ARG A 145 -18.84 1.58 28.65
C ARG A 145 -18.96 0.17 29.21
N SER A 146 -18.98 0.05 30.54
CA SER A 146 -19.10 -1.25 31.23
C SER A 146 -20.44 -1.94 31.00
N ASP A 147 -21.48 -1.19 30.64
CA ASP A 147 -22.83 -1.68 30.33
C ASP A 147 -23.10 -1.77 28.81
N ALA A 148 -22.07 -1.57 27.98
CA ALA A 148 -22.21 -1.71 26.54
C ALA A 148 -22.50 -3.16 26.15
N LEU A 149 -23.31 -3.35 25.11
CA LEU A 149 -23.48 -4.65 24.47
C LEU A 149 -22.12 -5.15 23.97
N VAL A 150 -21.73 -6.36 24.36
CA VAL A 150 -20.50 -7.01 23.90
C VAL A 150 -20.77 -7.70 22.56
N ILE A 151 -20.07 -7.27 21.51
CA ILE A 151 -20.26 -7.74 20.12
C ILE A 151 -19.80 -9.20 19.94
N HIS A 152 -18.76 -9.57 20.67
CA HIS A 152 -18.18 -10.92 20.67
C HIS A 152 -18.24 -11.48 22.10
N PRO A 153 -19.33 -12.17 22.47
CA PRO A 153 -19.54 -12.63 23.85
C PRO A 153 -18.37 -13.44 24.42
N GLU A 154 -17.68 -14.21 23.59
CA GLU A 154 -16.51 -15.01 23.95
C GLU A 154 -15.29 -14.17 24.37
N LEU A 155 -15.26 -12.88 23.99
CA LEU A 155 -14.20 -11.95 24.38
C LEU A 155 -14.53 -11.17 25.67
N GLN A 156 -15.80 -11.18 26.10
CA GLN A 156 -16.33 -10.52 27.30
C GLN A 156 -16.14 -8.98 27.36
N THR A 157 -15.62 -8.37 26.30
CA THR A 157 -15.39 -6.93 26.19
C THR A 157 -15.34 -6.49 24.73
N ASN A 158 -15.68 -5.24 24.46
CA ASN A 158 -15.43 -4.60 23.16
C ASN A 158 -14.02 -4.02 23.07
N VAL A 159 -13.22 -4.02 24.14
CA VAL A 159 -11.83 -3.56 24.09
C VAL A 159 -10.96 -4.59 23.38
N CYS A 160 -10.47 -4.24 22.19
CA CYS A 160 -9.56 -5.07 21.41
C CYS A 160 -8.16 -5.08 22.03
N PHE A 161 -7.60 -3.91 22.34
CA PHE A 161 -6.31 -3.78 23.01
C PHE A 161 -6.18 -2.41 23.70
N ARG A 162 -5.19 -2.28 24.58
CA ARG A 162 -4.72 -1.01 25.17
C ARG A 162 -3.20 -0.96 25.12
N VAL A 163 -2.65 0.17 24.67
CA VAL A 163 -1.20 0.43 24.69
C VAL A 163 -0.93 1.86 25.11
N THR A 164 0.18 2.08 25.81
CA THR A 164 0.61 3.39 26.30
C THR A 164 2.00 3.73 25.79
N TYR A 165 2.27 5.02 25.60
CA TYR A 165 3.55 5.59 25.20
C TYR A 165 3.93 6.75 26.12
N GLY A 166 5.22 7.00 26.25
CA GLY A 166 5.72 8.11 27.06
C GLY A 166 5.65 7.85 28.57
N GLY A 167 5.65 8.94 29.35
CA GLY A 167 5.78 8.92 30.81
C GLY A 167 4.85 9.92 31.49
N SER A 168 5.12 10.25 32.77
CA SER A 168 4.32 11.25 33.48
C SER A 168 4.44 12.64 32.83
N VAL A 169 3.34 13.37 32.86
CA VAL A 169 3.23 14.75 32.39
C VAL A 169 2.83 15.71 33.52
N ASP A 170 2.74 15.22 34.75
CA ASP A 170 2.09 15.96 35.85
C ASP A 170 2.85 17.25 36.20
N GLU A 171 4.18 17.22 36.16
CA GLU A 171 5.03 18.40 36.35
C GLU A 171 4.77 19.49 35.29
N ALA A 172 4.65 19.08 34.02
CA ALA A 172 4.41 20.02 32.92
C ALA A 172 3.05 20.71 33.06
N PHE A 173 2.02 20.00 33.53
CA PHE A 173 0.69 20.57 33.74
C PHE A 173 0.57 21.38 35.03
N SER A 174 1.28 21.03 36.10
CA SER A 174 1.22 21.76 37.38
C SER A 174 1.94 23.12 37.32
N THR A 175 2.91 23.26 36.41
CA THR A 175 3.72 24.47 36.22
C THR A 175 3.32 25.29 34.97
N ALA A 176 2.27 24.87 34.26
CA ALA A 176 1.84 25.52 33.02
C ALA A 176 1.26 26.92 33.26
N ASP A 177 1.63 27.88 32.41
CA ASP A 177 0.96 29.18 32.36
C ASP A 177 -0.40 29.10 31.63
N ALA A 178 -0.53 28.16 30.69
CA ALA A 178 -1.75 27.92 29.94
C ALA A 178 -1.91 26.43 29.64
N THR A 179 -3.14 25.95 29.70
CA THR A 179 -3.54 24.61 29.29
C THR A 179 -4.64 24.70 28.25
N VAL A 180 -4.64 23.75 27.31
CA VAL A 180 -5.71 23.60 26.31
C VAL A 180 -6.15 22.15 26.25
N SER A 181 -7.46 21.93 26.10
CA SER A 181 -8.07 20.61 25.97
C SER A 181 -8.95 20.57 24.72
N LEU A 182 -8.81 19.53 23.90
CA LEU A 182 -9.59 19.32 22.69
C LEU A 182 -10.14 17.89 22.65
N ARG A 183 -11.39 17.74 22.24
CA ARG A 183 -11.95 16.48 21.73
C ARG A 183 -12.03 16.59 20.20
N LEU A 184 -11.30 15.73 19.51
CA LEU A 184 -11.16 15.71 18.06
C LEU A 184 -11.75 14.42 17.51
N VAL A 185 -12.64 14.54 16.52
CA VAL A 185 -13.17 13.39 15.79
C VAL A 185 -12.46 13.32 14.45
N GLN A 186 -11.78 12.20 14.21
CA GLN A 186 -11.22 11.85 12.91
C GLN A 186 -12.16 10.84 12.26
N GLN A 187 -13.05 11.36 11.44
CA GLN A 187 -14.12 10.59 10.83
C GLN A 187 -13.56 9.42 10.03
N ARG A 188 -14.31 8.32 10.05
CA ARG A 188 -14.05 7.16 9.20
C ARG A 188 -14.13 7.54 7.73
N LEU A 189 -13.19 7.05 6.93
CA LEU A 189 -13.10 7.30 5.49
C LEU A 189 -12.94 5.99 4.72
N VAL A 190 -13.54 5.90 3.53
CA VAL A 190 -13.40 4.73 2.65
C VAL A 190 -12.30 4.98 1.62
N PRO A 191 -11.25 4.14 1.54
CA PRO A 191 -10.24 4.22 0.48
C PRO A 191 -10.87 3.88 -0.87
N THR A 192 -11.17 4.90 -1.66
CA THR A 192 -11.89 4.73 -2.93
C THR A 192 -10.90 4.66 -4.09
N ALA A 193 -10.28 3.49 -4.30
CA ALA A 193 -9.52 3.22 -5.51
C ALA A 193 -10.43 3.10 -6.73
N MET A 194 -10.02 3.60 -7.91
CA MET A 194 -10.87 3.58 -9.11
C MET A 194 -11.18 2.15 -9.56
N GLU A 195 -10.18 1.27 -9.59
CA GLU A 195 -10.39 -0.17 -9.65
C GLU A 195 -10.77 -0.68 -8.25
N THR A 196 -11.90 -1.37 -8.15
CA THR A 196 -12.31 -2.05 -6.91
C THR A 196 -11.43 -3.28 -6.63
N ARG A 197 -11.71 -4.05 -5.57
CA ARG A 197 -11.02 -5.34 -5.36
C ARG A 197 -11.53 -6.39 -6.35
N GLY A 198 -10.62 -7.24 -6.81
CA GLY A 198 -10.96 -8.40 -7.63
C GLY A 198 -9.99 -9.55 -7.41
N VAL A 199 -10.49 -10.76 -7.61
CA VAL A 199 -9.73 -12.00 -7.53
C VAL A 199 -10.16 -12.93 -8.66
N VAL A 200 -9.19 -13.48 -9.38
CA VAL A 200 -9.37 -14.66 -10.22
C VAL A 200 -8.53 -15.79 -9.66
N ALA A 201 -9.14 -16.92 -9.35
CA ALA A 201 -8.47 -18.14 -8.90
C ALA A 201 -8.54 -19.23 -9.95
N GLN A 202 -7.46 -19.98 -10.12
CA GLN A 202 -7.42 -21.19 -10.95
C GLN A 202 -6.61 -22.26 -10.24
N PHE A 203 -7.27 -23.34 -9.82
CA PHE A 203 -6.63 -24.55 -9.38
C PHE A 203 -6.54 -25.57 -10.52
N ARG A 204 -5.33 -25.99 -10.88
CA ARG A 204 -5.08 -26.98 -11.95
C ARG A 204 -3.83 -27.77 -11.67
N GLY A 205 -3.92 -29.10 -11.77
CA GLY A 205 -2.75 -29.98 -11.67
C GLY A 205 -2.06 -29.94 -10.30
N GLY A 206 -2.81 -29.66 -9.23
CA GLY A 206 -2.26 -29.50 -7.89
C GLY A 206 -1.67 -28.11 -7.60
N GLU A 207 -1.70 -27.18 -8.56
CA GLU A 207 -1.23 -25.81 -8.38
C GLU A 207 -2.39 -24.81 -8.38
N LEU A 208 -2.32 -23.84 -7.46
CA LEU A 208 -3.23 -22.71 -7.37
C LEU A 208 -2.55 -21.45 -7.93
N THR A 209 -3.14 -20.86 -8.96
CA THR A 209 -2.79 -19.49 -9.41
C THR A 209 -3.89 -18.51 -9.02
N LEU A 210 -3.50 -17.40 -8.40
CA LEU A 210 -4.38 -16.29 -8.02
C LEU A 210 -3.92 -15.01 -8.71
N TRP A 211 -4.79 -14.41 -9.52
CA TRP A 211 -4.66 -13.03 -9.93
C TRP A 211 -5.47 -12.18 -8.96
N THR A 212 -4.84 -11.26 -8.23
CA THR A 212 -5.54 -10.41 -7.26
C THR A 212 -5.03 -8.98 -7.30
N SER A 213 -5.94 -8.04 -7.11
CA SER A 213 -5.63 -6.62 -7.03
C SER A 213 -5.06 -6.33 -5.63
N THR A 214 -3.78 -6.63 -5.42
CA THR A 214 -3.13 -6.58 -4.11
C THR A 214 -1.86 -5.74 -4.12
N GLN A 215 -1.50 -5.18 -2.96
CA GLN A 215 -0.24 -4.49 -2.71
C GLN A 215 0.85 -5.44 -2.19
N ILE A 216 0.48 -6.66 -1.82
CA ILE A 216 1.29 -7.60 -1.02
C ILE A 216 1.19 -9.04 -1.54
N PRO A 217 1.53 -9.31 -2.81
CA PRO A 217 1.27 -10.60 -3.45
C PRO A 217 1.90 -11.79 -2.72
N HIS A 218 3.09 -11.63 -2.13
CA HIS A 218 3.75 -12.70 -1.36
C HIS A 218 3.04 -12.98 -0.03
N VAL A 219 2.58 -11.96 0.67
CA VAL A 219 1.82 -12.15 1.91
C VAL A 219 0.48 -12.84 1.62
N VAL A 220 -0.21 -12.43 0.56
CA VAL A 220 -1.43 -13.13 0.08
C VAL A 220 -1.10 -14.59 -0.23
N LYS A 221 0.02 -14.88 -0.89
CA LYS A 221 0.44 -16.25 -1.21
C LYS A 221 0.59 -17.10 0.05
N THR A 222 1.37 -16.63 1.03
CA THR A 222 1.61 -17.37 2.27
C THR A 222 0.32 -17.57 3.06
N THR A 223 -0.47 -16.51 3.23
CA THR A 223 -1.72 -16.56 3.98
C THR A 223 -2.76 -17.45 3.31
N VAL A 224 -2.99 -17.30 2.01
CA VAL A 224 -4.03 -18.09 1.34
C VAL A 224 -3.62 -19.57 1.32
N ALA A 225 -2.33 -19.87 1.11
CA ALA A 225 -1.81 -21.23 1.22
C ALA A 225 -2.15 -21.87 2.59
N GLU A 226 -1.91 -21.15 3.68
CA GLU A 226 -2.29 -21.59 5.03
C GLU A 226 -3.81 -21.78 5.17
N MET A 227 -4.60 -20.80 4.74
CA MET A 227 -6.06 -20.81 4.88
C MET A 227 -6.70 -21.99 4.14
N VAL A 228 -6.27 -22.29 2.90
CA VAL A 228 -6.81 -23.41 2.11
C VAL A 228 -6.00 -24.70 2.22
N ARG A 229 -5.03 -24.73 3.15
CA ARG A 229 -4.20 -25.90 3.51
C ARG A 229 -3.42 -26.47 2.32
N LEU A 230 -2.92 -25.60 1.45
CA LEU A 230 -1.99 -25.97 0.37
C LEU A 230 -0.55 -25.69 0.79
N PRO A 231 0.42 -26.54 0.41
CA PRO A 231 1.83 -26.18 0.48
C PRO A 231 2.09 -24.87 -0.29
N GLU A 232 2.79 -23.92 0.33
CA GLU A 232 3.02 -22.59 -0.24
C GLU A 232 3.67 -22.61 -1.64
N HIS A 233 4.54 -23.59 -1.91
CA HIS A 233 5.18 -23.73 -3.23
C HIS A 233 4.21 -24.12 -4.35
N GLN A 234 3.01 -24.64 -4.02
CA GLN A 234 1.94 -24.93 -4.96
C GLN A 234 1.03 -23.71 -5.20
N VAL A 235 1.30 -22.58 -4.54
CA VAL A 235 0.54 -21.34 -4.69
C VAL A 235 1.38 -20.30 -5.43
N ARG A 236 0.77 -19.68 -6.44
CA ARG A 236 1.31 -18.54 -7.19
C ARG A 236 0.31 -17.40 -7.14
N VAL A 237 0.74 -16.27 -6.62
CA VAL A 237 -0.01 -15.01 -6.69
C VAL A 237 0.62 -14.11 -7.74
N ILE A 238 -0.24 -13.46 -8.52
CA ILE A 238 0.09 -12.47 -9.54
C ILE A 238 -0.73 -11.21 -9.22
N ALA A 239 -0.05 -10.13 -8.87
CA ALA A 239 -0.61 -8.79 -8.95
C ALA A 239 -0.33 -8.26 -10.36
N PRO A 240 -1.35 -8.15 -11.24
CA PRO A 240 -1.18 -7.55 -12.56
C PRO A 240 -1.14 -6.01 -12.40
N GLU A 241 -1.65 -5.24 -13.35
CA GLU A 241 -1.88 -3.82 -13.08
C GLU A 241 -2.92 -3.67 -11.97
N VAL A 242 -2.69 -2.70 -11.06
CA VAL A 242 -3.59 -2.40 -9.95
C VAL A 242 -3.99 -0.94 -10.05
N GLY A 243 -5.28 -0.69 -10.27
CA GLY A 243 -5.88 0.63 -10.50
C GLY A 243 -6.06 1.44 -9.21
N GLY A 244 -4.98 1.58 -8.44
CA GLY A 244 -4.91 2.20 -7.13
C GLY A 244 -5.18 1.22 -5.99
N GLY A 245 -4.48 1.41 -4.88
CA GLY A 245 -4.64 0.63 -3.64
C GLY A 245 -4.81 1.50 -2.40
N PHE A 246 -3.94 2.49 -2.22
CA PHE A 246 -4.05 3.50 -1.13
C PHE A 246 -4.09 2.94 0.30
N GLY A 247 -3.77 1.66 0.49
CA GLY A 247 -3.83 0.94 1.77
C GLY A 247 -4.99 -0.05 1.87
N SER A 248 -6.08 0.07 1.10
CA SER A 248 -7.17 -0.91 1.18
C SER A 248 -6.84 -2.23 0.49
N LYS A 249 -5.87 -2.25 -0.43
CA LYS A 249 -5.35 -3.48 -1.06
C LYS A 249 -4.10 -4.01 -0.32
N LEU A 250 -3.83 -3.51 0.89
CA LEU A 250 -2.77 -3.95 1.82
C LEU A 250 -3.37 -4.87 2.90
N ASP A 251 -4.20 -5.81 2.49
CA ASP A 251 -4.87 -6.74 3.38
C ASP A 251 -4.96 -8.11 2.71
N VAL A 252 -5.31 -9.13 3.48
CA VAL A 252 -5.74 -10.41 2.92
C VAL A 252 -7.19 -10.59 3.30
N TYR A 253 -8.08 -10.49 2.30
CA TYR A 253 -9.50 -10.60 2.55
C TYR A 253 -9.97 -12.05 2.45
N GLY A 254 -11.22 -12.27 2.88
CA GLY A 254 -11.84 -13.59 2.82
C GLY A 254 -12.08 -14.04 1.38
N GLU A 255 -12.28 -13.08 0.47
CA GLU A 255 -12.59 -13.37 -0.93
C GLU A 255 -11.43 -14.06 -1.66
N GLU A 256 -10.16 -13.78 -1.35
CA GLU A 256 -9.02 -14.51 -1.92
C GLU A 256 -9.07 -16.01 -1.58
N ALA A 257 -9.29 -16.34 -0.31
CA ALA A 257 -9.38 -17.72 0.15
C ALA A 257 -10.67 -18.41 -0.34
N LEU A 258 -11.79 -17.67 -0.43
CA LEU A 258 -13.04 -18.18 -0.96
C LEU A 258 -12.91 -18.57 -2.44
N MET A 259 -12.31 -17.71 -3.28
CA MET A 259 -12.11 -18.02 -4.70
C MET A 259 -11.17 -19.23 -4.87
N ALA A 260 -10.12 -19.32 -4.05
CA ALA A 260 -9.23 -20.47 -4.03
C ALA A 260 -9.98 -21.77 -3.69
N ALA A 261 -10.74 -21.78 -2.59
CA ALA A 261 -11.50 -22.94 -2.15
C ALA A 261 -12.57 -23.38 -3.17
N LEU A 262 -13.31 -22.42 -3.75
CA LEU A 262 -14.28 -22.68 -4.82
C LEU A 262 -13.61 -23.28 -6.05
N SER A 263 -12.46 -22.72 -6.46
CA SER A 263 -11.71 -23.21 -7.63
C SER A 263 -11.19 -24.62 -7.42
N MET A 264 -10.69 -24.93 -6.22
CA MET A 264 -10.24 -26.27 -5.83
C MET A 264 -11.40 -27.27 -5.81
N ALA A 265 -12.53 -26.90 -5.21
CA ALA A 265 -13.68 -27.80 -5.07
C ALA A 265 -14.37 -28.11 -6.41
N LEU A 266 -14.49 -27.11 -7.29
CA LEU A 266 -15.18 -27.25 -8.57
C LEU A 266 -14.24 -27.55 -9.74
N SER A 267 -12.92 -27.56 -9.51
CA SER A 267 -11.88 -27.76 -10.54
C SER A 267 -12.04 -26.84 -11.75
N ARG A 268 -12.45 -25.59 -11.51
CA ARG A 268 -12.69 -24.57 -12.54
C ARG A 268 -12.18 -23.21 -12.08
N PRO A 269 -11.80 -22.31 -12.99
CA PRO A 269 -11.41 -20.96 -12.58
C PRO A 269 -12.61 -20.17 -12.03
N MET A 270 -12.36 -19.34 -11.03
CA MET A 270 -13.37 -18.50 -10.35
C MET A 270 -12.97 -17.04 -10.47
N LYS A 271 -13.91 -16.17 -10.84
CA LYS A 271 -13.72 -14.70 -10.84
C LYS A 271 -14.75 -14.05 -9.92
N TRP A 272 -14.25 -13.22 -9.01
CA TRP A 272 -15.04 -12.27 -8.24
C TRP A 272 -14.45 -10.88 -8.42
N VAL A 273 -15.30 -9.92 -8.74
CA VAL A 273 -14.94 -8.50 -8.84
C VAL A 273 -16.04 -7.72 -8.14
N GLU A 274 -15.68 -7.01 -7.07
CA GLU A 274 -16.68 -6.32 -6.27
C GLU A 274 -17.24 -5.09 -6.98
N THR A 275 -18.50 -4.78 -6.73
CA THR A 275 -19.10 -3.51 -7.19
C THR A 275 -18.62 -2.34 -6.34
N ARG A 276 -18.82 -1.10 -6.81
CA ARG A 276 -18.52 0.09 -5.98
C ARG A 276 -19.30 0.12 -4.67
N ARG A 277 -20.57 -0.29 -4.68
CA ARG A 277 -21.39 -0.35 -3.46
C ARG A 277 -20.85 -1.39 -2.49
N GLU A 278 -20.47 -2.55 -3.02
CA GLU A 278 -19.86 -3.62 -2.23
C GLU A 278 -18.53 -3.18 -1.63
N ASN A 279 -17.67 -2.49 -2.39
CA ASN A 279 -16.41 -1.92 -1.92
C ASN A 279 -16.60 -1.05 -0.65
N PHE A 280 -17.67 -0.25 -0.58
CA PHE A 280 -17.95 0.57 0.61
C PHE A 280 -18.27 -0.24 1.87
N MET A 281 -18.77 -1.46 1.73
CA MET A 281 -19.21 -2.31 2.85
C MET A 281 -18.21 -3.42 3.19
N ALA A 282 -17.43 -3.88 2.20
CA ALA A 282 -16.62 -5.10 2.26
C ALA A 282 -15.09 -4.86 2.29
N THR A 283 -14.63 -3.66 1.91
CA THR A 283 -13.22 -3.27 2.06
C THR A 283 -12.94 -2.78 3.49
N THR A 284 -11.68 -2.50 3.84
CA THR A 284 -11.37 -1.80 5.09
C THR A 284 -11.58 -0.29 4.97
N HIS A 285 -12.04 0.34 6.04
CA HIS A 285 -12.07 1.82 6.13
C HIS A 285 -10.79 2.33 6.82
N GLY A 286 -10.52 3.62 6.78
CA GLY A 286 -9.40 4.24 7.49
C GLY A 286 -9.85 5.30 8.49
N ARG A 287 -8.89 5.81 9.28
CA ARG A 287 -9.08 6.83 10.32
C ARG A 287 -9.90 6.28 11.48
N GLY A 288 -11.12 6.78 11.71
CA GLY A 288 -12.05 6.25 12.70
C GLY A 288 -11.52 6.38 14.14
N GLN A 289 -11.15 7.59 14.56
CA GLN A 289 -10.61 7.83 15.89
C GLN A 289 -11.32 8.99 16.59
N VAL A 290 -11.60 8.82 17.88
CA VAL A 290 -11.94 9.92 18.79
C VAL A 290 -10.73 10.18 19.67
N VAL A 291 -10.18 11.38 19.57
CA VAL A 291 -8.92 11.75 20.21
C VAL A 291 -9.18 12.86 21.22
N TYR A 292 -8.75 12.63 22.44
CA TYR A 292 -8.66 13.62 23.50
C TYR A 292 -7.22 14.08 23.58
N VAL A 293 -6.99 15.39 23.51
CA VAL A 293 -5.65 15.97 23.60
C VAL A 293 -5.66 17.14 24.57
N ASP A 294 -4.76 17.08 25.54
CA ASP A 294 -4.42 18.18 26.44
C ASP A 294 -2.99 18.62 26.18
N ALA A 295 -2.74 19.92 26.14
CA ALA A 295 -1.39 20.48 26.04
C ALA A 295 -1.16 21.54 27.12
N ALA A 296 0.02 21.48 27.73
CA ALA A 296 0.53 22.46 28.68
C ALA A 296 1.56 23.36 27.98
N ALA A 297 1.46 24.67 28.19
CA ALA A 297 2.35 25.65 27.59
C ALA A 297 2.68 26.80 28.56
N THR A 298 3.83 27.42 28.33
CA THR A 298 4.26 28.68 28.94
C THR A 298 3.61 29.88 28.24
N ARG A 299 3.65 31.07 28.86
CA ARG A 299 3.09 32.33 28.29
C ARG A 299 3.62 32.66 26.90
N ASP A 300 4.86 32.26 26.64
CA ASP A 300 5.56 32.55 25.41
C ASP A 300 5.19 31.56 24.28
N GLY A 301 4.41 30.51 24.59
CA GLY A 301 3.93 29.53 23.62
C GLY A 301 4.82 28.30 23.50
N THR A 302 5.81 28.10 24.38
CA THR A 302 6.56 26.85 24.46
C THR A 302 5.68 25.76 25.08
N ILE A 303 5.56 24.62 24.40
CA ILE A 303 4.75 23.48 24.82
C ILE A 303 5.63 22.55 25.65
N THR A 304 5.27 22.38 26.92
CA THR A 304 6.03 21.60 27.90
C THR A 304 5.47 20.20 28.11
N GLY A 305 4.16 20.03 27.92
CA GLY A 305 3.45 18.79 28.20
C GLY A 305 2.39 18.45 27.15
N LEU A 306 2.25 17.16 26.83
CA LEU A 306 1.21 16.63 25.95
C LEU A 306 0.58 15.36 26.54
N ARG A 307 -0.73 15.36 26.74
CA ARG A 307 -1.49 14.17 27.17
C ARG A 307 -2.50 13.80 26.09
N VAL A 308 -2.44 12.56 25.60
CA VAL A 308 -3.30 12.09 24.51
C VAL A 308 -4.02 10.81 24.92
N ARG A 309 -5.32 10.72 24.62
CA ARG A 309 -6.08 9.47 24.67
C ARG A 309 -6.80 9.26 23.34
N VAL A 310 -6.50 8.16 22.67
CA VAL A 310 -7.08 7.76 21.38
C VAL A 310 -8.02 6.59 21.60
N LEU A 311 -9.28 6.76 21.23
CA LEU A 311 -10.24 5.67 21.06
C LEU A 311 -10.32 5.35 19.56
N ALA A 312 -9.78 4.22 19.16
CA ALA A 312 -9.70 3.79 17.78
C ALA A 312 -10.78 2.75 17.48
N ASP A 313 -11.67 3.07 16.54
CA ASP A 313 -12.65 2.14 16.02
C ASP A 313 -11.95 1.06 15.19
N ILE A 314 -12.08 -0.20 15.59
CA ILE A 314 -11.55 -1.37 14.87
C ILE A 314 -12.59 -1.93 13.87
N GLY A 315 -13.85 -1.53 13.99
CA GLY A 315 -15.00 -2.18 13.36
C GLY A 315 -15.30 -3.53 14.02
N ALA A 316 -16.05 -4.39 13.31
CA ALA A 316 -16.55 -5.63 13.88
C ALA A 316 -15.46 -6.70 14.03
N TYR A 317 -14.39 -6.62 13.25
CA TYR A 317 -13.29 -7.60 13.26
C TYR A 317 -11.97 -6.88 13.10
N SER A 318 -10.90 -7.42 13.70
CA SER A 318 -9.54 -7.01 13.37
C SER A 318 -9.10 -7.66 12.06
N GLN A 319 -8.54 -6.87 11.15
CA GLN A 319 -7.90 -7.31 9.91
C GLN A 319 -6.37 -7.25 10.05
N LEU A 320 -5.64 -7.52 8.96
CA LEU A 320 -4.18 -7.62 8.98
C LEU A 320 -3.51 -6.43 9.66
N LEU A 321 -3.96 -5.20 9.41
CA LEU A 321 -3.34 -3.99 9.95
C LEU A 321 -4.22 -3.16 10.90
N SER A 322 -5.46 -3.57 11.19
CA SER A 322 -6.41 -2.75 11.97
C SER A 322 -5.83 -2.24 13.28
N ALA A 323 -5.20 -3.13 14.05
CA ALA A 323 -4.59 -2.79 15.33
C ALA A 323 -3.28 -1.98 15.19
N ALA A 324 -2.52 -2.20 14.13
CA ALA A 324 -1.23 -1.54 13.90
C ALA A 324 -1.36 -0.07 13.44
N VAL A 325 -2.48 0.31 12.84
CA VAL A 325 -2.71 1.69 12.39
C VAL A 325 -2.74 2.70 13.54
N PRO A 326 -3.61 2.56 14.57
CA PRO A 326 -3.72 3.54 15.65
C PRO A 326 -2.52 3.55 16.60
N THR A 327 -1.71 2.50 16.66
CA THR A 327 -0.45 2.53 17.45
C THR A 327 0.55 3.54 16.88
N ASN A 328 0.57 3.75 15.56
CA ASN A 328 1.36 4.83 14.95
C ASN A 328 0.85 6.21 15.37
N THR A 329 -0.45 6.36 15.69
CA THR A 329 -0.99 7.63 16.19
C THR A 329 -0.40 7.99 17.55
N GLY A 330 -0.35 7.03 18.48
CA GLY A 330 0.29 7.21 19.79
C GLY A 330 1.78 7.49 19.67
N LEU A 331 2.49 6.68 18.87
CA LEU A 331 3.93 6.78 18.65
C LEU A 331 4.37 8.15 18.09
N MET A 332 3.60 8.72 17.16
CA MET A 332 3.91 9.96 16.44
C MET A 332 3.25 11.21 17.03
N SER A 333 2.61 11.11 18.20
CA SER A 333 1.76 12.17 18.74
C SER A 333 2.49 13.48 19.06
N CYS A 334 3.82 13.46 19.26
CA CYS A 334 4.61 14.69 19.44
C CYS A 334 4.87 15.47 18.14
N GLY A 335 4.60 14.89 16.97
CA GLY A 335 4.82 15.55 15.68
C GLY A 335 6.26 16.04 15.50
N SER A 336 6.41 17.23 14.91
CA SER A 336 7.70 17.89 14.64
C SER A 336 8.26 18.67 15.84
N TYR A 337 7.68 18.52 17.03
CA TYR A 337 7.89 19.42 18.15
C TYR A 337 8.72 18.78 19.28
N ARG A 338 9.59 19.59 19.88
CA ARG A 338 10.38 19.26 21.05
C ARG A 338 9.56 19.46 22.33
N ILE A 339 8.67 18.50 22.59
CA ILE A 339 7.84 18.46 23.81
C ILE A 339 8.54 17.56 24.83
N PRO A 340 9.00 18.06 25.99
CA PRO A 340 9.75 17.26 26.96
C PRO A 340 8.93 16.15 27.62
N HIS A 341 7.68 16.43 27.99
CA HIS A 341 6.81 15.47 28.67
C HIS A 341 5.63 15.09 27.79
N ALA A 342 5.50 13.81 27.45
CA ALA A 342 4.34 13.33 26.71
C ALA A 342 3.86 11.98 27.24
N PHE A 343 2.54 11.82 27.22
CA PHE A 343 1.83 10.57 27.50
C PHE A 343 0.78 10.34 26.41
N ALA A 344 0.74 9.14 25.84
CA ALA A 344 -0.33 8.76 24.92
C ALA A 344 -0.89 7.38 25.28
N GLU A 345 -2.20 7.29 25.46
CA GLU A 345 -2.95 6.02 25.56
C GLU A 345 -3.71 5.77 24.26
N VAL A 346 -3.59 4.57 23.70
CA VAL A 346 -4.35 4.13 22.52
C VAL A 346 -5.17 2.90 22.91
N ILE A 347 -6.48 2.97 22.69
CA ILE A 347 -7.43 1.91 22.98
C ILE A 347 -8.14 1.54 21.68
N GLY A 348 -7.95 0.31 21.21
CA GLY A 348 -8.72 -0.25 20.11
C GLY A 348 -10.05 -0.80 20.60
N VAL A 349 -11.16 -0.46 19.93
CA VAL A 349 -12.52 -0.81 20.36
C VAL A 349 -13.30 -1.40 19.19
N PHE A 350 -13.95 -2.54 19.40
CA PHE A 350 -14.85 -3.15 18.43
C PHE A 350 -16.17 -2.37 18.36
N THR A 351 -16.68 -2.20 17.15
CA THR A 351 -18.00 -1.61 16.85
C THR A 351 -18.70 -2.43 15.77
N ASN A 352 -20.01 -2.32 15.60
CA ASN A 352 -20.76 -2.97 14.52
C ASN A 352 -20.60 -2.26 13.15
N CYS A 353 -19.39 -1.80 12.85
CA CYS A 353 -19.01 -1.18 11.58
C CYS A 353 -18.10 -2.11 10.78
N THR A 354 -17.98 -1.88 9.46
CA THR A 354 -16.95 -2.52 8.62
C THR A 354 -15.57 -2.42 9.30
N PRO A 355 -14.62 -3.36 9.19
CA PRO A 355 -13.30 -3.19 9.81
C PRO A 355 -12.56 -1.92 9.36
N THR A 356 -11.76 -1.34 10.25
CA THR A 356 -10.76 -0.33 9.86
C THR A 356 -9.43 -0.98 9.47
N GLY A 357 -8.59 -0.25 8.75
CA GLY A 357 -7.32 -0.71 8.22
C GLY A 357 -6.51 0.47 7.67
N ALA A 358 -5.54 0.15 6.82
CA ALA A 358 -4.64 1.16 6.29
C ALA A 358 -5.36 2.06 5.26
N TYR A 359 -5.29 3.37 5.48
CA TYR A 359 -5.57 4.37 4.45
C TYR A 359 -4.49 5.45 4.50
N ARG A 360 -3.75 5.59 3.39
CA ARG A 360 -2.64 6.54 3.13
C ARG A 360 -2.12 7.29 4.36
N GLY A 361 -0.91 6.93 4.80
CA GLY A 361 -0.31 7.42 6.04
C GLY A 361 -0.59 6.48 7.21
N ALA A 362 -1.86 6.12 7.46
CA ALA A 362 -2.25 5.10 8.45
C ALA A 362 -1.68 5.35 9.86
N GLY A 363 -2.34 6.24 10.61
CA GLY A 363 -2.00 6.62 11.98
C GLY A 363 -1.16 7.89 12.07
N ARG A 364 -0.28 8.16 11.08
CA ARG A 364 0.52 9.40 11.04
C ARG A 364 -0.30 10.65 10.69
N PRO A 365 -1.24 10.63 9.71
CA PRO A 365 -2.13 11.76 9.49
C PRO A 365 -2.97 12.09 10.73
N GLU A 366 -3.38 11.06 11.46
CA GLU A 366 -4.13 11.15 12.71
C GLU A 366 -3.30 11.84 13.80
N ALA A 367 -2.03 11.44 13.97
CA ALA A 367 -1.08 12.10 14.86
C ALA A 367 -0.76 13.54 14.44
N THR A 368 -0.58 13.78 13.14
CA THR A 368 -0.35 15.12 12.60
C THR A 368 -1.54 16.02 12.90
N PHE A 369 -2.75 15.54 12.66
CA PHE A 369 -3.95 16.31 12.90
C PHE A 369 -4.10 16.66 14.38
N LEU A 370 -3.92 15.70 15.30
CA LEU A 370 -4.09 16.01 16.73
C LEU A 370 -3.08 17.07 17.20
N ILE A 371 -1.81 16.93 16.84
CA ILE A 371 -0.76 17.83 17.35
C ILE A 371 -0.85 19.21 16.71
N GLU A 372 -1.10 19.31 15.41
CA GLU A 372 -1.29 20.60 14.74
C GLU A 372 -2.52 21.33 15.27
N ARG A 373 -3.59 20.60 15.61
CA ARG A 373 -4.77 21.20 16.22
C ARG A 373 -4.51 21.72 17.62
N ALA A 374 -3.70 21.02 18.41
CA ALA A 374 -3.25 21.43 19.74
C ALA A 374 -2.34 22.67 19.69
N VAL A 375 -1.35 22.69 18.80
CA VAL A 375 -0.46 23.85 18.58
C VAL A 375 -1.26 25.11 18.20
N ASP A 376 -2.21 24.97 17.28
CA ASP A 376 -3.12 26.06 16.92
C ASP A 376 -4.03 26.49 18.09
N ALA A 377 -4.40 25.57 19.00
CA ALA A 377 -5.18 25.92 20.18
C ALA A 377 -4.34 26.69 21.19
N VAL A 378 -3.10 26.28 21.45
CA VAL A 378 -2.13 27.03 22.26
C VAL A 378 -1.95 28.45 21.69
N ALA A 379 -1.72 28.57 20.38
CA ALA A 379 -1.56 29.87 19.72
C ALA A 379 -2.79 30.77 19.91
N ARG A 380 -4.01 30.22 19.74
CA ARG A 380 -5.26 30.98 19.98
C ARG A 380 -5.42 31.41 21.43
N THR A 381 -5.19 30.51 22.38
CA THR A 381 -5.34 30.78 23.82
C THR A 381 -4.39 31.88 24.29
N LEU A 382 -3.14 31.83 23.83
CA LEU A 382 -2.11 32.82 24.17
C LEU A 382 -2.11 34.05 23.26
N LYS A 383 -3.00 34.10 22.25
CA LYS A 383 -3.09 35.17 21.24
C LYS A 383 -1.76 35.40 20.49
N LEU A 384 -1.04 34.32 20.21
CA LEU A 384 0.22 34.32 19.45
C LEU A 384 -0.02 33.98 17.97
N ASP A 385 0.92 34.35 17.11
CA ASP A 385 0.89 33.88 15.72
C ASP A 385 1.21 32.37 15.67
N PRO A 386 0.39 31.54 15.00
CA PRO A 386 0.57 30.10 15.00
C PRO A 386 1.82 29.62 14.25
N ALA A 387 2.42 30.43 13.37
CA ALA A 387 3.72 30.12 12.77
C ALA A 387 4.85 30.30 13.79
N GLU A 388 4.77 31.33 14.64
CA GLU A 388 5.76 31.58 15.69
C GLU A 388 5.73 30.52 16.79
N VAL A 389 4.53 30.06 17.18
CA VAL A 389 4.39 28.94 18.12
C VAL A 389 5.04 27.67 17.56
N ARG A 390 4.85 27.36 16.27
CA ARG A 390 5.53 26.22 15.62
C ARG A 390 7.04 26.38 15.65
N ARG A 391 7.55 27.55 15.22
CA ARG A 391 8.98 27.83 15.15
C ARG A 391 9.66 27.64 16.51
N ARG A 392 9.03 28.10 17.58
CA ARG A 392 9.54 28.00 18.95
C ARG A 392 9.63 26.57 19.46
N ASN A 393 8.75 25.70 18.97
CA ASN A 393 8.63 24.33 19.44
C ASN A 393 9.30 23.31 18.53
N PHE A 394 9.83 23.67 17.37
CA PHE A 394 10.47 22.68 16.49
C PHE A 394 11.66 21.98 17.14
N ILE A 395 11.85 20.71 16.78
CA ILE A 395 13.10 20.00 17.05
C ILE A 395 14.21 20.69 16.22
N PRO A 396 15.30 21.17 16.85
CA PRO A 396 16.35 21.87 16.13
C PRO A 396 17.23 20.87 15.33
N PRO A 397 17.83 21.28 14.20
CA PRO A 397 18.59 20.40 13.32
C PRO A 397 19.74 19.63 14.00
N GLU A 398 20.39 20.25 14.97
CA GLU A 398 21.49 19.68 15.75
C GLU A 398 21.05 18.60 16.76
N ALA A 399 19.74 18.46 17.02
CA ALA A 399 19.22 17.45 17.93
C ALA A 399 18.96 16.09 17.24
N PHE A 400 19.11 16.00 15.91
CA PHE A 400 18.94 14.74 15.19
C PHE A 400 20.22 13.88 15.22
N PRO A 401 20.12 12.54 15.35
CA PRO A 401 18.88 11.77 15.48
C PRO A 401 18.18 12.01 16.83
N PHE A 402 16.86 12.23 16.79
CA PHE A 402 16.08 12.68 17.93
C PHE A 402 15.10 11.61 18.39
N LYS A 403 15.21 11.17 19.66
CA LYS A 403 14.25 10.25 20.27
C LYS A 403 13.13 11.03 20.95
N THR A 404 11.92 10.92 20.41
CA THR A 404 10.71 11.51 21.00
C THR A 404 10.37 10.82 22.33
N PRO A 405 9.70 11.51 23.28
CA PRO A 405 9.25 10.87 24.52
C PRO A 405 8.31 9.68 24.29
N THR A 406 7.54 9.69 23.20
CA THR A 406 6.63 8.61 22.79
C THR A 406 7.34 7.43 22.13
N GLY A 407 8.65 7.53 21.88
CA GLY A 407 9.53 6.40 21.55
C GLY A 407 10.01 6.33 20.11
N ALA A 408 9.51 7.16 19.19
CA ALA A 408 10.02 7.24 17.82
C ALA A 408 11.40 7.90 17.79
N THR A 409 12.31 7.37 16.98
CA THR A 409 13.60 8.00 16.67
C THR A 409 13.53 8.61 15.28
N TYR A 410 13.68 9.92 15.19
CA TYR A 410 13.76 10.64 13.92
C TYR A 410 15.22 10.71 13.47
N ASP A 411 15.46 10.41 12.19
CA ASP A 411 16.78 10.32 11.59
C ASP A 411 17.40 11.70 11.32
N SER A 412 16.63 12.62 10.74
CA SER A 412 17.07 13.97 10.37
C SER A 412 15.90 14.94 10.23
N GLY A 413 16.19 16.25 10.30
CA GLY A 413 15.18 17.28 10.09
C GLY A 413 15.76 18.70 10.07
N ASN A 414 15.16 19.58 9.26
CA ASN A 414 15.47 21.01 9.26
C ASN A 414 14.19 21.83 8.99
N TYR A 415 13.35 21.94 10.02
CA TYR A 415 11.95 22.36 9.88
C TYR A 415 11.77 23.88 9.73
N GLY A 416 12.58 24.69 10.40
CA GLY A 416 12.51 26.16 10.36
C GLY A 416 12.60 26.71 8.92
N PRO A 417 13.66 26.40 8.16
CA PRO A 417 13.81 26.84 6.77
C PRO A 417 12.68 26.35 5.85
N ALA A 418 12.13 25.15 6.10
CA ALA A 418 11.00 24.64 5.34
C ALA A 418 9.72 25.45 5.61
N LEU A 419 9.46 25.80 6.86
CA LEU A 419 8.36 26.71 7.23
C LEU A 419 8.56 28.09 6.59
N ASP A 420 9.74 28.68 6.72
CA ASP A 420 10.03 30.01 6.17
C ASP A 420 9.79 30.08 4.66
N LYS A 421 10.28 29.06 3.93
CA LYS A 421 10.05 28.95 2.49
C LYS A 421 8.55 28.84 2.15
N ALA A 422 7.80 28.05 2.90
CA ALA A 422 6.35 27.91 2.70
C ALA A 422 5.61 29.23 2.96
N LEU A 423 5.94 29.94 4.06
CA LEU A 423 5.33 31.22 4.40
C LEU A 423 5.66 32.32 3.38
N GLN A 424 6.88 32.32 2.85
CA GLN A 424 7.30 33.23 1.78
C GLN A 424 6.52 32.95 0.49
N MET A 425 6.45 31.70 0.05
CA MET A 425 5.71 31.31 -1.15
C MET A 425 4.21 31.65 -1.08
N ALA A 426 3.63 31.54 0.12
CA ALA A 426 2.23 31.88 0.35
C ALA A 426 1.97 33.40 0.51
N GLY A 427 3.00 34.23 0.71
CA GLY A 427 2.80 35.64 1.06
C GLY A 427 2.11 35.81 2.42
N TYR A 428 2.52 35.02 3.43
CA TYR A 428 1.79 34.86 4.69
C TYR A 428 1.43 36.17 5.42
N LYS A 429 2.33 37.16 5.44
CA LYS A 429 2.06 38.47 6.06
C LYS A 429 0.91 39.19 5.36
N THR A 430 0.94 39.24 4.03
CA THR A 430 -0.14 39.80 3.21
C THR A 430 -1.47 39.08 3.44
N LEU A 431 -1.44 37.74 3.53
CA LEU A 431 -2.64 36.96 3.86
C LEU A 431 -3.21 37.30 5.24
N ARG A 432 -2.35 37.53 6.25
CA ARG A 432 -2.75 37.93 7.60
C ARG A 432 -3.36 39.33 7.63
N ASP A 433 -2.82 40.27 6.86
CA ASP A 433 -3.35 41.63 6.75
C ASP A 433 -4.74 41.60 6.08
N GLU A 434 -4.86 40.85 4.99
CA GLU A 434 -6.12 40.64 4.27
C GLU A 434 -7.17 39.96 5.16
N GLN A 435 -6.77 38.95 5.95
CA GLN A 435 -7.65 38.29 6.91
C GLN A 435 -8.25 39.30 7.89
N ARG A 436 -7.46 40.23 8.43
CA ARG A 436 -7.96 41.26 9.36
C ARG A 436 -8.91 42.24 8.67
N ARG A 437 -8.56 42.70 7.46
CA ARG A 437 -9.39 43.59 6.66
C ARG A 437 -10.75 42.98 6.33
N LEU A 438 -10.77 41.73 5.87
CA LEU A 438 -12.00 41.01 5.54
C LEU A 438 -12.87 40.73 6.77
N ARG A 439 -12.24 40.42 7.92
CA ARG A 439 -12.96 40.19 9.18
C ARG A 439 -13.77 41.40 9.62
N ALA A 440 -13.22 42.61 9.44
CA ALA A 440 -13.93 43.86 9.73
C ALA A 440 -15.15 44.09 8.81
N GLN A 441 -15.21 43.39 7.67
CA GLN A 441 -16.31 43.44 6.70
C GLN A 441 -17.29 42.27 6.85
N GLY A 442 -17.18 41.49 7.94
CA GLY A 442 -18.01 40.29 8.15
C GLY A 442 -17.64 39.09 7.26
N ARG A 443 -16.47 39.10 6.60
CA ARG A 443 -15.98 38.00 5.75
C ARG A 443 -14.87 37.23 6.46
N TYR A 444 -14.96 35.90 6.46
CA TYR A 444 -13.99 35.04 7.16
C TYR A 444 -13.00 34.40 6.19
N LEU A 445 -11.74 34.80 6.26
CA LEU A 445 -10.62 34.13 5.59
C LEU A 445 -9.88 33.23 6.60
N GLY A 446 -9.76 31.93 6.29
CA GLY A 446 -8.97 30.98 7.08
C GLY A 446 -7.57 30.78 6.49
N ILE A 447 -6.55 30.72 7.34
CA ILE A 447 -5.17 30.41 6.95
C ILE A 447 -4.74 29.22 7.79
N GLY A 448 -4.60 28.05 7.17
CA GLY A 448 -4.14 26.82 7.83
C GLY A 448 -2.65 26.60 7.61
N ILE A 449 -1.95 26.20 8.67
CA ILE A 449 -0.54 25.79 8.62
C ILE A 449 -0.47 24.37 9.18
N SER A 450 0.30 23.50 8.53
CA SER A 450 0.58 22.16 9.01
C SER A 450 2.06 21.86 8.85
N SER A 451 2.77 21.67 9.95
CA SER A 451 4.14 21.16 9.96
C SER A 451 4.12 19.72 10.44
N TYR A 452 4.63 18.80 9.61
CA TYR A 452 4.51 17.37 9.90
C TYR A 452 5.83 16.65 9.69
N VAL A 453 5.96 15.52 10.38
CA VAL A 453 7.04 14.54 10.25
C VAL A 453 6.41 13.17 10.06
N GLU A 454 7.01 12.33 9.22
CA GLU A 454 6.42 11.06 8.86
C GLU A 454 7.45 9.93 8.94
N ILE A 455 7.14 8.89 9.72
CA ILE A 455 7.89 7.64 9.71
C ILE A 455 7.50 6.83 8.46
N THR A 456 8.33 6.88 7.44
CA THR A 456 8.20 6.09 6.20
C THR A 456 9.17 4.92 6.22
N GLY A 457 9.20 4.10 5.16
CA GLY A 457 10.22 3.06 5.06
C GLY A 457 10.15 2.04 6.20
N LEU A 458 8.94 1.62 6.59
CA LEU A 458 8.73 0.58 7.61
C LEU A 458 9.57 -0.66 7.24
N GLY A 459 10.76 -0.77 7.84
CA GLY A 459 11.80 -1.77 7.57
C GLY A 459 11.95 -2.71 8.77
N ALA A 460 13.19 -2.99 9.21
CA ALA A 460 13.48 -3.87 10.34
C ALA A 460 13.06 -3.28 11.70
N ALA A 461 11.80 -2.86 11.83
CA ALA A 461 11.18 -2.53 13.09
C ALA A 461 10.72 -3.84 13.75
N ALA A 462 11.03 -4.00 15.03
CA ALA A 462 10.57 -5.10 15.89
C ALA A 462 9.02 -5.22 15.99
N ALA A 463 8.27 -4.30 15.38
CA ALA A 463 6.82 -4.19 15.46
C ALA A 463 6.05 -5.12 14.49
N LEU A 464 6.72 -5.78 13.53
CA LEU A 464 6.09 -6.75 12.63
C LEU A 464 6.70 -8.15 12.85
N PRO A 465 5.92 -9.19 13.18
CA PRO A 465 6.39 -10.57 13.21
C PRO A 465 7.03 -10.92 11.85
N GLY A 466 8.29 -11.39 11.87
CA GLY A 466 9.08 -11.68 10.65
C GLY A 466 9.93 -10.51 10.11
N GLY A 467 9.84 -9.32 10.72
CA GLY A 467 10.52 -8.11 10.27
C GLY A 467 9.94 -7.54 8.97
N SER A 468 10.25 -6.28 8.63
CA SER A 468 9.99 -5.77 7.29
C SER A 468 11.28 -5.51 6.53
N TRP A 469 11.36 -6.04 5.32
CA TRP A 469 12.53 -6.03 4.46
C TRP A 469 12.06 -6.04 2.99
N GLU A 470 12.96 -5.80 2.05
CA GLU A 470 12.65 -5.91 0.63
C GLU A 470 13.81 -6.54 -0.12
N SER A 471 13.51 -7.13 -1.27
CA SER A 471 14.50 -7.83 -2.08
C SER A 471 14.55 -7.29 -3.51
N ALA A 472 15.73 -7.40 -4.10
CA ALA A 472 15.95 -7.13 -5.51
C ALA A 472 17.03 -8.05 -6.08
N THR A 473 16.85 -8.46 -7.33
CA THR A 473 17.88 -9.10 -8.15
C THR A 473 18.13 -8.22 -9.37
N VAL A 474 19.39 -7.88 -9.63
CA VAL A 474 19.81 -7.15 -10.83
C VAL A 474 20.63 -8.10 -11.69
N ARG A 475 20.12 -8.40 -12.89
CA ARG A 475 20.76 -9.32 -13.84
C ARG A 475 21.15 -8.57 -15.09
N VAL A 476 22.45 -8.57 -15.39
CA VAL A 476 22.98 -8.08 -16.68
C VAL A 476 22.93 -9.23 -17.67
N GLU A 477 22.22 -9.03 -18.78
CA GLU A 477 22.10 -9.98 -19.87
C GLU A 477 23.36 -9.96 -20.74
N PRO A 478 23.66 -11.03 -21.50
CA PRO A 478 24.87 -11.09 -22.35
C PRO A 478 25.03 -9.93 -23.34
N THR A 479 23.92 -9.27 -23.72
CA THR A 479 23.89 -8.11 -24.63
C THR A 479 24.07 -6.76 -23.93
N GLY A 480 24.28 -6.74 -22.61
CA GLY A 480 24.43 -5.52 -21.80
C GLY A 480 23.11 -4.90 -21.33
N LYS A 481 21.95 -5.46 -21.72
CA LYS A 481 20.63 -5.09 -21.17
C LYS A 481 20.50 -5.57 -19.73
N VAL A 482 19.61 -4.97 -18.96
CA VAL A 482 19.48 -5.26 -17.52
C VAL A 482 18.06 -5.62 -17.14
N THR A 483 17.89 -6.74 -16.44
CA THR A 483 16.62 -7.15 -15.83
C THR A 483 16.69 -6.95 -14.32
N VAL A 484 15.74 -6.20 -13.77
CA VAL A 484 15.54 -6.01 -12.33
C VAL A 484 14.32 -6.81 -11.90
N LEU A 485 14.47 -7.71 -10.93
CA LEU A 485 13.38 -8.43 -10.29
C LEU A 485 13.22 -7.86 -8.87
N THR A 486 12.05 -7.36 -8.51
CA THR A 486 11.83 -6.78 -7.16
C THR A 486 10.63 -7.43 -6.47
N GLY A 487 10.75 -7.61 -5.16
CA GLY A 487 9.63 -8.04 -4.31
C GLY A 487 8.66 -6.90 -3.98
N SER A 488 8.99 -5.64 -4.32
CA SER A 488 8.03 -4.53 -4.31
C SER A 488 6.91 -4.79 -5.32
N SER A 489 5.71 -4.29 -5.06
CA SER A 489 4.52 -4.51 -5.92
C SER A 489 3.83 -3.16 -6.18
N PRO A 490 4.43 -2.29 -7.00
CA PRO A 490 3.88 -0.97 -7.31
C PRO A 490 2.51 -1.08 -7.98
N HIS A 491 1.69 -0.06 -7.76
CA HIS A 491 0.29 0.02 -8.19
C HIS A 491 -0.04 1.47 -8.58
N GLY A 492 0.84 2.04 -9.42
CA GLY A 492 0.71 3.36 -10.03
C GLY A 492 1.74 4.42 -9.63
N GLN A 493 2.67 4.13 -8.71
CA GLN A 493 3.63 5.12 -8.19
C GLN A 493 4.88 5.33 -9.07
N GLY A 494 5.12 4.47 -10.06
CA GLY A 494 6.13 4.66 -11.10
C GLY A 494 7.46 3.97 -10.85
N GLU A 495 7.47 2.85 -10.13
CA GLU A 495 8.70 2.11 -9.79
C GLU A 495 9.36 1.42 -10.98
N GLU A 496 8.67 1.11 -12.08
CA GLU A 496 9.37 0.60 -13.28
C GLU A 496 10.23 1.69 -13.93
N THR A 497 9.82 2.95 -13.76
CA THR A 497 10.58 4.12 -14.18
C THR A 497 11.67 4.46 -13.16
N THR A 498 11.31 4.64 -11.88
CA THR A 498 12.24 5.16 -10.88
C THR A 498 13.30 4.14 -10.44
N PHE A 499 13.00 2.85 -10.39
CA PHE A 499 14.04 1.83 -10.13
C PHE A 499 14.97 1.67 -11.33
N ALA A 500 14.47 1.82 -12.56
CA ALA A 500 15.32 1.85 -13.74
C ALA A 500 16.31 3.03 -13.71
N GLN A 501 15.91 4.22 -13.20
CA GLN A 501 16.82 5.35 -12.99
C GLN A 501 17.95 5.02 -12.01
N ILE A 502 17.65 4.33 -10.91
CA ILE A 502 18.67 3.88 -9.94
C ILE A 502 19.69 2.96 -10.63
N VAL A 503 19.21 1.96 -11.37
CA VAL A 503 20.09 1.00 -12.05
C VAL A 503 20.90 1.66 -13.17
N SER A 504 20.28 2.55 -13.95
CA SER A 504 20.92 3.30 -15.02
C SER A 504 22.11 4.10 -14.49
N ASP A 505 21.92 4.84 -13.39
CA ASP A 505 23.01 5.61 -12.77
C ASP A 505 24.10 4.73 -12.17
N ARG A 506 23.73 3.63 -11.51
CA ARG A 506 24.73 2.75 -10.88
C ARG A 506 25.54 1.95 -11.88
N LEU A 507 24.94 1.48 -12.96
CA LEU A 507 25.62 0.64 -13.94
C LEU A 507 26.14 1.41 -15.16
N GLY A 508 25.74 2.67 -15.33
CA GLY A 508 26.12 3.46 -16.50
C GLY A 508 25.50 2.94 -17.79
N VAL A 509 24.29 2.38 -17.74
CA VAL A 509 23.54 1.90 -18.91
C VAL A 509 22.38 2.86 -19.23
N PRO A 510 21.93 2.97 -20.48
CA PRO A 510 20.72 3.73 -20.81
C PRO A 510 19.52 3.23 -19.99
N VAL A 511 18.67 4.14 -19.50
CA VAL A 511 17.49 3.76 -18.70
C VAL A 511 16.51 2.87 -19.48
N ASP A 512 16.43 3.05 -20.81
CA ASP A 512 15.60 2.24 -21.70
C ASP A 512 16.10 0.79 -21.84
N ASP A 513 17.36 0.54 -21.50
CA ASP A 513 17.98 -0.78 -21.51
C ASP A 513 17.74 -1.60 -20.22
N VAL A 514 17.04 -1.02 -19.24
CA VAL A 514 16.72 -1.66 -17.96
C VAL A 514 15.24 -2.05 -17.95
N VAL A 515 14.86 -3.30 -17.70
CA VAL A 515 13.46 -3.68 -17.44
C VAL A 515 13.26 -4.01 -15.96
N VAL A 516 12.11 -3.63 -15.40
CA VAL A 516 11.76 -3.92 -14.00
C VAL A 516 10.55 -4.86 -13.99
N ILE A 517 10.66 -5.97 -13.28
CA ILE A 517 9.64 -7.00 -13.15
C ILE A 517 9.26 -7.11 -11.67
N HIS A 518 7.95 -7.13 -11.41
CA HIS A 518 7.33 -7.16 -10.10
C HIS A 518 6.01 -7.97 -10.14
N GLY A 519 5.34 -8.11 -9.00
CA GLY A 519 3.94 -8.58 -8.93
C GLY A 519 3.71 -10.10 -9.03
N ASP A 520 4.58 -10.87 -9.70
CA ASP A 520 4.45 -12.33 -9.83
C ASP A 520 5.39 -13.10 -8.91
N THR A 521 4.81 -13.72 -7.88
CA THR A 521 5.54 -14.48 -6.83
C THR A 521 6.34 -15.69 -7.32
N ARG A 522 6.21 -16.08 -8.59
CA ARG A 522 7.05 -17.10 -9.24
C ARG A 522 8.24 -16.49 -9.99
N ALA A 523 8.10 -15.25 -10.46
CA ALA A 523 9.10 -14.59 -11.29
C ALA A 523 10.07 -13.72 -10.48
N VAL A 524 9.67 -13.24 -9.32
CA VAL A 524 10.43 -12.27 -8.51
C VAL A 524 10.79 -12.84 -7.13
N PRO A 525 11.87 -12.35 -6.50
CA PRO A 525 12.19 -12.76 -5.13
C PRO A 525 11.09 -12.31 -4.15
N TYR A 526 10.97 -13.04 -3.04
CA TYR A 526 9.99 -12.72 -2.00
C TYR A 526 10.18 -11.29 -1.51
N GLY A 527 9.08 -10.56 -1.34
CA GLY A 527 9.08 -9.20 -0.81
C GLY A 527 7.88 -8.94 0.06
N VAL A 528 8.00 -7.97 0.96
CA VAL A 528 6.90 -7.61 1.86
C VAL A 528 5.85 -6.78 1.10
N GLY A 529 6.23 -6.10 0.01
CA GLY A 529 5.32 -5.40 -0.91
C GLY A 529 5.31 -3.88 -0.73
N THR A 530 4.27 -3.21 -1.26
CA THR A 530 4.24 -1.75 -1.43
C THR A 530 3.23 -1.07 -0.52
N PHE A 531 3.71 -0.33 0.49
CA PHE A 531 2.90 0.45 1.43
C PHE A 531 3.77 1.34 2.32
N GLY A 532 3.17 2.18 3.18
CA GLY A 532 3.91 2.96 4.18
C GLY A 532 5.05 3.82 3.59
N SER A 533 4.90 4.21 2.32
CA SER A 533 5.93 4.89 1.52
C SER A 533 7.30 4.17 1.55
N ARG A 534 7.31 2.84 1.58
CA ARG A 534 8.53 2.04 1.75
C ARG A 534 9.27 1.69 0.45
N ASN A 535 8.64 1.87 -0.71
CA ASN A 535 9.19 1.41 -1.99
C ASN A 535 10.58 1.98 -2.26
N THR A 536 10.76 3.29 -2.24
CA THR A 536 12.08 3.89 -2.46
C THR A 536 13.03 3.60 -1.30
N ALA A 537 12.57 3.78 -0.05
CA ALA A 537 13.43 3.67 1.14
C ALA A 537 13.99 2.26 1.37
N ILE A 538 13.22 1.21 1.10
CA ILE A 538 13.62 -0.19 1.31
C ILE A 538 13.85 -0.90 -0.02
N GLY A 539 12.87 -0.87 -0.93
CA GLY A 539 12.98 -1.51 -2.25
C GLY A 539 14.03 -0.85 -3.16
N GLY A 540 14.04 0.49 -3.24
CA GLY A 540 15.04 1.25 -3.98
C GLY A 540 16.44 1.04 -3.41
N SER A 541 16.57 0.95 -2.09
CA SER A 541 17.83 0.58 -1.43
C SER A 541 18.28 -0.84 -1.80
N ALA A 542 17.36 -1.82 -1.83
CA ALA A 542 17.68 -3.17 -2.28
C ALA A 542 18.16 -3.21 -3.74
N VAL A 543 17.50 -2.46 -4.63
CA VAL A 543 17.91 -2.29 -6.03
C VAL A 543 19.31 -1.66 -6.10
N PHE A 544 19.55 -0.58 -5.36
CA PHE A 544 20.84 0.09 -5.31
C PHE A 544 21.97 -0.86 -4.87
N ILE A 545 21.76 -1.59 -3.77
CA ILE A 545 22.74 -2.55 -3.22
C ILE A 545 23.01 -3.67 -4.23
N ALA A 546 21.96 -4.22 -4.87
CA ALA A 546 22.11 -5.25 -5.89
C ALA A 546 22.87 -4.74 -7.12
N SER A 547 22.58 -3.52 -7.59
CA SER A 547 23.33 -2.87 -8.67
C SER A 547 24.79 -2.63 -8.29
N ASP A 548 25.07 -2.28 -7.03
CA ASP A 548 26.45 -2.03 -6.60
C ASP A 548 27.30 -3.29 -6.63
N ARG A 549 26.74 -4.42 -6.19
CA ARG A 549 27.42 -5.73 -6.28
C ARG A 549 27.71 -6.15 -7.73
N VAL A 550 26.81 -5.85 -8.66
CA VAL A 550 27.03 -6.06 -10.10
C VAL A 550 28.18 -5.19 -10.58
N ARG A 551 28.17 -3.89 -10.22
CA ARG A 551 29.21 -2.93 -10.57
C ARG A 551 30.59 -3.36 -10.05
N GLU A 552 30.69 -3.77 -8.79
CA GLU A 552 31.93 -4.28 -8.18
C GLU A 552 32.50 -5.50 -8.91
N LYS A 553 31.63 -6.44 -9.33
CA LYS A 553 32.06 -7.58 -10.14
C LYS A 553 32.53 -7.14 -11.53
N ALA A 554 31.82 -6.22 -12.16
CA ALA A 554 32.19 -5.70 -13.47
C ALA A 554 33.51 -4.92 -13.46
N VAL A 555 33.77 -4.13 -12.40
CA VAL A 555 35.08 -3.47 -12.16
C VAL A 555 36.20 -4.49 -12.13
N ARG A 556 36.06 -5.59 -11.37
CA ARG A 556 37.08 -6.65 -11.31
C ARG A 556 37.32 -7.33 -12.66
N ILE A 557 36.27 -7.55 -13.45
CA ILE A 557 36.39 -8.11 -14.80
C ILE A 557 37.10 -7.12 -15.73
N ALA A 558 36.72 -5.85 -15.69
CA ALA A 558 37.35 -4.81 -16.49
C ALA A 558 38.82 -4.62 -16.11
N ALA A 559 39.16 -4.64 -14.82
CA ALA A 559 40.53 -4.58 -14.31
C ALA A 559 41.40 -5.71 -14.88
N HIS A 560 40.87 -6.93 -14.92
CA HIS A 560 41.55 -8.07 -15.54
C HIS A 560 41.77 -7.86 -17.05
N LEU A 561 40.77 -7.35 -17.78
CA LEU A 561 40.87 -7.09 -19.22
C LEU A 561 41.77 -5.90 -19.57
N LEU A 562 41.92 -4.95 -18.65
CA LEU A 562 42.78 -3.76 -18.79
C LEU A 562 44.18 -3.97 -18.18
N GLU A 563 44.44 -5.15 -17.62
CA GLU A 563 45.71 -5.50 -16.95
C GLU A 563 46.11 -4.50 -15.85
N ALA A 564 45.14 -4.02 -15.07
CA ALA A 564 45.35 -3.02 -14.02
C ALA A 564 44.73 -3.44 -12.68
N PRO A 565 45.17 -2.83 -11.55
CA PRO A 565 44.48 -2.95 -10.27
C PRO A 565 43.00 -2.50 -10.35
N PRO A 566 42.06 -3.15 -9.63
CA PRO A 566 40.66 -2.75 -9.61
C PRO A 566 40.42 -1.30 -9.15
N ASP A 567 41.26 -0.79 -8.24
CA ASP A 567 41.14 0.56 -7.70
C ASP A 567 41.46 1.63 -8.75
N ASP A 568 42.21 1.27 -9.80
CA ASP A 568 42.53 2.16 -10.91
C ASP A 568 41.41 2.22 -11.96
N VAL A 569 40.34 1.40 -11.83
CA VAL A 569 39.25 1.35 -12.81
C VAL A 569 38.09 2.26 -12.42
N VAL A 570 37.82 3.27 -13.25
CA VAL A 570 36.72 4.23 -13.10
C VAL A 570 35.51 3.81 -13.96
N PRO A 571 34.32 3.59 -13.36
CA PRO A 571 33.08 3.37 -14.10
C PRO A 571 32.38 4.70 -14.43
N ASP A 572 32.36 5.09 -15.71
CA ASP A 572 31.65 6.28 -16.23
C ASP A 572 30.95 5.95 -17.57
N GLY A 573 29.91 5.11 -17.52
CA GLY A 573 29.26 4.53 -18.72
C GLY A 573 30.14 3.56 -19.54
N ALA A 574 31.42 3.48 -19.19
CA ALA A 574 32.45 2.58 -19.66
C ALA A 574 33.44 2.35 -18.50
N TYR A 575 34.24 1.29 -18.59
CA TYR A 575 35.31 1.04 -17.63
C TYR A 575 36.64 1.53 -18.22
N ARG A 576 37.32 2.42 -17.49
CA ARG A 576 38.57 3.07 -17.94
C ARG A 576 39.56 3.14 -16.80
N LEU A 577 40.85 3.25 -17.11
CA LEU A 577 41.87 3.54 -16.10
C LEU A 577 41.79 5.00 -15.66
N GLN A 578 42.01 5.25 -14.37
CA GLN A 578 42.20 6.58 -13.82
C GLN A 578 43.44 7.17 -14.50
N ARG A 579 43.29 8.33 -15.15
CA ARG A 579 44.47 9.03 -15.67
C ARG A 579 45.28 9.47 -14.47
N GLY A 580 46.46 8.88 -14.28
CA GLY A 580 47.44 9.43 -13.36
C GLY A 580 47.74 10.87 -13.78
N GLU A 581 47.76 11.80 -12.83
CA GLU A 581 48.55 13.01 -13.00
C GLU A 581 50.02 12.57 -13.06
N THR A 582 50.47 12.19 -14.25
CA THR A 582 51.91 12.05 -14.49
C THR A 582 52.50 13.44 -14.36
N ALA A 583 53.21 13.67 -13.25
CA ALA A 583 54.17 14.75 -13.12
C ALA A 583 54.99 14.83 -14.41
N ALA A 584 55.14 16.05 -14.93
CA ALA A 584 55.92 16.33 -16.12
C ALA A 584 57.29 15.63 -16.07
N GLY A 585 57.46 14.65 -16.95
CA GLY A 585 58.71 13.95 -17.18
C GLY A 585 58.73 13.53 -18.64
N ASP A 586 59.54 14.22 -19.44
CA ASP A 586 59.73 13.98 -20.85
C ASP A 586 60.12 12.52 -21.13
N GLY A 587 59.38 11.87 -22.03
CA GLY A 587 59.69 10.53 -22.52
C GLY A 587 58.60 10.01 -23.43
N ALA A 588 58.83 10.09 -24.74
CA ALA A 588 57.95 9.58 -25.78
C ALA A 588 57.60 8.09 -25.56
N GLY A 589 56.32 7.80 -25.34
CA GLY A 589 55.77 6.45 -25.25
C GLY A 589 54.29 6.46 -25.58
N THR A 590 53.88 5.63 -26.53
CA THR A 590 52.51 5.50 -27.04
C THR A 590 51.54 5.09 -25.94
N GLY A 591 50.77 6.05 -25.40
CA GLY A 591 49.65 5.76 -24.51
C GLY A 591 48.50 5.13 -25.29
N SER A 592 48.29 3.83 -25.12
CA SER A 592 47.08 3.16 -25.55
C SER A 592 45.95 3.45 -24.55
N ASP A 593 45.01 4.33 -24.92
CA ASP A 593 43.71 4.46 -24.25
C ASP A 593 42.94 3.12 -24.44
N ALA A 594 43.12 2.18 -23.51
CA ALA A 594 42.36 0.93 -23.48
C ALA A 594 40.95 1.23 -22.95
N LEU A 595 39.94 1.13 -23.83
CA LEU A 595 38.59 1.62 -23.60
C LEU A 595 37.58 0.47 -23.76
N LEU A 596 37.08 -0.09 -22.65
CA LEU A 596 36.02 -1.10 -22.67
C LEU A 596 34.66 -0.40 -22.62
N ARG A 597 34.01 -0.26 -23.79
CA ARG A 597 32.66 0.29 -23.90
C ARG A 597 31.61 -0.74 -23.49
N THR A 598 30.59 -0.30 -22.75
CA THR A 598 29.31 -1.01 -22.70
C THR A 598 28.62 -0.72 -24.04
N SER A 599 28.60 -1.69 -24.97
CA SER A 599 28.09 -1.43 -26.31
C SER A 599 26.55 -1.46 -26.32
N GLY A 600 25.91 -0.34 -26.65
CA GLY A 600 24.48 -0.23 -26.96
C GLY A 600 24.04 -0.92 -28.25
N SER A 601 24.93 -1.61 -28.94
CA SER A 601 24.66 -2.44 -30.13
C SER A 601 25.32 -3.80 -29.92
N GLY A 602 24.52 -4.87 -29.97
CA GLY A 602 24.93 -6.22 -29.59
C GLY A 602 26.12 -6.76 -30.37
N VAL A 603 26.94 -7.56 -29.69
CA VAL A 603 27.96 -8.41 -30.28
C VAL A 603 27.73 -9.84 -29.80
N SER A 604 27.50 -10.76 -30.73
CA SER A 604 27.37 -12.20 -30.46
C SER A 604 28.73 -12.81 -30.16
N LEU A 605 28.79 -13.66 -29.14
CA LEU A 605 29.98 -14.34 -28.62
C LEU A 605 30.62 -15.41 -29.54
N TRP A 606 30.41 -15.35 -30.86
CA TRP A 606 30.80 -16.43 -31.81
C TRP A 606 31.74 -16.04 -32.95
N ASP A 607 32.31 -14.84 -32.97
CA ASP A 607 33.31 -14.47 -33.98
C ASP A 607 34.61 -13.95 -33.33
N ALA A 608 35.48 -14.90 -32.98
CA ALA A 608 36.91 -14.64 -32.80
C ALA A 608 37.69 -15.75 -33.50
N ARG A 609 38.01 -15.54 -34.79
CA ARG A 609 39.04 -16.33 -35.49
C ARG A 609 40.43 -15.75 -35.22
N VAL A 610 41.28 -16.68 -34.80
CA VAL A 610 42.69 -16.60 -34.46
C VAL A 610 43.57 -16.01 -35.57
N ARG A 611 44.52 -15.13 -35.20
CA ARG A 611 45.79 -14.93 -35.91
C ARG A 611 46.95 -14.84 -34.91
N GLY A 612 48.03 -15.57 -35.21
CA GLY A 612 49.30 -15.64 -34.47
C GLY A 612 49.38 -16.92 -33.64
N GLY A 613 50.20 -17.93 -33.92
CA GLY A 613 51.46 -17.96 -34.66
C GLY A 613 52.63 -18.05 -33.68
N GLY A 614 52.84 -19.21 -33.07
CA GLY A 614 53.99 -19.48 -32.19
C GLY A 614 54.05 -20.95 -31.78
N ARG A 615 55.10 -21.66 -32.21
CA ARG A 615 55.44 -23.04 -31.80
C ARG A 615 56.26 -23.02 -30.52
N LEU A 616 56.05 -24.04 -29.69
CA LEU A 616 56.93 -24.69 -28.70
C LEU A 616 55.96 -25.60 -27.90
N SER A 617 56.19 -26.84 -27.47
CA SER A 617 57.16 -27.91 -27.66
C SER A 617 56.69 -29.02 -26.67
N ASP A 618 56.84 -30.29 -27.02
CA ASP A 618 56.40 -31.47 -26.24
C ASP A 618 56.62 -31.42 -24.71
N ARG A 619 55.60 -31.83 -23.95
CA ARG A 619 55.75 -32.83 -22.86
C ARG A 619 54.53 -33.74 -22.77
N ARG A 620 54.82 -35.04 -22.88
CA ARG A 620 53.91 -36.18 -22.66
C ARG A 620 53.63 -36.39 -21.17
N GLY A 621 52.45 -36.90 -20.87
CA GLY A 621 52.06 -37.51 -19.60
C GLY A 621 50.76 -38.28 -19.79
N ASP A 622 50.86 -39.59 -19.66
CA ASP A 622 49.90 -40.68 -19.94
C ASP A 622 48.58 -40.58 -19.11
N ASP A 623 47.35 -40.69 -19.64
CA ASP A 623 46.57 -41.83 -20.19
C ASP A 623 45.51 -42.35 -19.13
N PRO A 624 44.53 -43.25 -19.43
CA PRO A 624 43.14 -42.94 -19.87
C PRO A 624 42.02 -43.70 -19.06
N PRO A 625 40.86 -44.18 -19.62
CA PRO A 625 39.66 -43.53 -20.20
C PRO A 625 38.31 -44.04 -19.58
N LEU A 626 37.18 -43.74 -20.25
CA LEU A 626 35.86 -44.47 -20.36
C LEU A 626 34.68 -43.53 -20.00
N ARG A 627 33.54 -43.44 -20.70
CA ARG A 627 32.96 -44.13 -21.86
C ARG A 627 31.90 -43.24 -22.54
N ARG A 628 31.70 -43.53 -23.82
CA ARG A 628 30.89 -42.85 -24.85
C ARG A 628 29.37 -43.07 -24.77
N ARG A 629 28.65 -42.17 -25.49
CA ARG A 629 27.33 -42.27 -26.19
C ARG A 629 26.06 -42.15 -25.32
N ARG A 630 24.96 -41.51 -25.77
CA ARG A 630 24.52 -41.16 -27.13
C ARG A 630 23.52 -39.98 -27.11
N ARG A 631 23.48 -39.23 -28.22
CA ARG A 631 22.70 -38.02 -28.47
C ARG A 631 21.18 -38.25 -28.61
N LEU A 632 20.45 -37.21 -28.21
CA LEU A 632 19.11 -36.82 -28.65
C LEU A 632 19.00 -36.72 -30.19
N ARG A 633 17.82 -37.02 -30.72
CA ARG A 633 17.35 -36.53 -32.03
C ARG A 633 16.04 -35.77 -31.84
N HIS A 634 16.13 -34.45 -31.99
CA HIS A 634 15.02 -33.61 -32.44
C HIS A 634 14.86 -33.80 -33.95
N HIS A 635 13.61 -33.95 -34.41
CA HIS A 635 13.24 -33.65 -35.79
C HIS A 635 12.45 -32.35 -35.81
N SER A 636 12.90 -31.45 -36.67
CA SER A 636 12.28 -30.19 -37.04
C SER A 636 12.14 -30.15 -38.57
N GLN A 637 11.21 -29.30 -39.01
CA GLN A 637 10.95 -28.77 -40.37
C GLN A 637 9.85 -29.47 -41.22
N PRO A 638 9.25 -28.76 -42.22
CA PRO A 638 8.70 -27.39 -42.14
C PRO A 638 7.40 -27.17 -42.97
N ALA A 639 6.77 -26.01 -42.70
CA ALA A 639 6.13 -25.04 -43.62
C ALA A 639 4.88 -25.34 -44.51
N ALA A 640 4.13 -24.23 -44.65
CA ALA A 640 3.13 -23.82 -45.66
C ALA A 640 1.66 -24.13 -45.28
N GLY A 641 0.71 -23.20 -45.31
CA GLY A 641 0.64 -21.80 -45.72
C GLY A 641 -0.84 -21.48 -46.01
N ARG A 642 -1.30 -20.26 -45.70
CA ARG A 642 -2.29 -19.48 -46.49
C ARG A 642 -2.75 -18.25 -45.72
N ARG A 643 -2.63 -17.11 -46.42
CA ARG A 643 -3.18 -15.81 -46.08
C ARG A 643 -4.69 -15.80 -46.40
N SER A 644 -5.48 -15.16 -45.55
CA SER A 644 -6.66 -14.42 -46.02
C SER A 644 -6.75 -13.13 -45.20
N GLY A 645 -6.82 -12.01 -45.91
CA GLY A 645 -6.89 -10.68 -45.34
C GLY A 645 -8.34 -10.27 -45.16
N ALA A 646 -8.63 -9.60 -44.05
CA ALA A 646 -9.83 -8.79 -43.88
C ALA A 646 -9.38 -7.36 -43.57
N ARG A 647 -9.64 -6.46 -44.52
CA ARG A 647 -9.48 -5.01 -44.36
C ARG A 647 -10.63 -4.52 -43.50
N TRP A 648 -10.34 -3.83 -42.40
CA TRP A 648 -11.31 -3.02 -41.68
C TRP A 648 -11.17 -1.56 -42.14
N HIS A 649 -12.25 -1.01 -42.70
CA HIS A 649 -12.36 0.40 -43.02
C HIS A 649 -12.58 1.20 -41.73
N CYS A 650 -11.64 2.08 -41.39
CA CYS A 650 -11.87 3.16 -40.42
C CYS A 650 -12.54 4.33 -41.14
N ALA A 651 -13.81 4.60 -40.83
CA ALA A 651 -14.46 5.86 -41.15
C ALA A 651 -14.19 6.85 -40.01
N GLY A 652 -13.67 8.03 -40.36
CA GLY A 652 -13.35 9.11 -39.42
C GLY A 652 -14.58 9.82 -38.83
N PRO A 653 -14.39 10.66 -37.80
CA PRO A 653 -15.49 11.34 -37.13
C PRO A 653 -15.96 12.56 -37.93
N GLY A 654 -17.22 12.53 -38.35
CA GLY A 654 -17.92 13.68 -38.90
C GLY A 654 -18.34 14.65 -37.77
N ALA A 655 -17.78 15.86 -37.79
CA ALA A 655 -18.23 16.97 -36.98
C ALA A 655 -19.49 17.60 -37.60
N GLY A 656 -20.53 17.82 -36.79
CA GLY A 656 -21.74 18.57 -37.15
C GLY A 656 -22.43 19.11 -35.88
N PRO A 657 -22.94 20.36 -35.89
CA PRO A 657 -23.23 21.13 -34.67
C PRO A 657 -24.61 20.82 -34.08
N LEU A 658 -24.66 20.51 -32.78
CA LEU A 658 -25.92 20.37 -32.05
C LEU A 658 -26.44 21.74 -31.57
N ARG A 659 -27.64 22.08 -32.06
CA ARG A 659 -28.43 23.26 -31.72
C ARG A 659 -28.88 23.23 -30.25
N ARG A 660 -28.84 24.41 -29.62
CA ARG A 660 -29.38 24.69 -28.28
C ARG A 660 -30.90 24.53 -28.26
N GLY A 661 -31.41 23.57 -27.49
CA GLY A 661 -32.81 23.46 -27.09
C GLY A 661 -33.00 23.97 -25.66
N ARG A 662 -33.84 25.00 -25.49
CA ARG A 662 -34.30 25.51 -24.18
C ARG A 662 -35.23 24.49 -23.54
N VAL A 663 -34.96 24.10 -22.28
CA VAL A 663 -35.93 23.40 -21.43
C VAL A 663 -36.54 24.41 -20.46
N ARG A 664 -37.86 24.62 -20.58
CA ARG A 664 -38.69 25.36 -19.63
C ARG A 664 -38.83 24.54 -18.35
N ARG A 665 -38.63 25.19 -17.19
CA ARG A 665 -39.01 24.67 -15.87
C ARG A 665 -40.48 24.98 -15.63
N GLU A 666 -41.31 23.97 -15.47
CA GLU A 666 -42.62 24.09 -14.85
C GLU A 666 -42.50 23.86 -13.35
N ARG A 667 -43.08 24.79 -12.58
CA ARG A 667 -43.28 24.70 -11.14
C ARG A 667 -44.61 24.00 -10.90
N ALA A 668 -44.62 22.94 -10.11
CA ALA A 668 -45.81 22.45 -9.43
C ALA A 668 -45.64 22.67 -7.92
N VAL A 669 -46.66 23.29 -7.36
CA VAL A 669 -46.86 23.61 -5.95
C VAL A 669 -47.44 22.37 -5.25
N ALA A 670 -46.97 22.08 -4.03
CA ALA A 670 -47.75 21.36 -3.04
C ALA A 670 -47.29 21.79 -1.63
N ASP A 671 -48.27 22.27 -0.85
CA ASP A 671 -48.29 22.54 0.58
C ASP A 671 -47.70 21.35 1.40
N GLY A 672 -47.16 21.47 2.60
CA GLY A 672 -47.43 22.36 3.73
C GLY A 672 -47.49 21.46 4.97
N GLY A 673 -46.64 21.71 5.98
CA GLY A 673 -46.60 20.87 7.18
C GLY A 673 -45.34 21.05 8.02
N ALA A 674 -45.24 22.20 8.70
CA ALA A 674 -44.20 22.46 9.70
C ALA A 674 -44.78 22.20 11.11
N SER A 675 -44.26 21.20 11.82
CA SER A 675 -44.47 21.05 13.27
C SER A 675 -43.26 21.62 14.02
N ARG A 676 -43.50 22.76 14.67
CA ARG A 676 -42.64 23.37 15.70
C ARG A 676 -42.67 22.51 16.96
N LEU A 677 -41.54 22.34 17.63
CA LEU A 677 -41.49 22.02 19.07
C LEU A 677 -40.42 22.88 19.74
N CYS A 678 -40.87 23.55 20.79
CA CYS A 678 -40.26 24.68 21.48
C CYS A 678 -39.09 24.27 22.40
N ARG A 679 -38.14 25.19 22.57
CA ARG A 679 -37.35 25.34 23.81
C ARG A 679 -38.02 26.41 24.67
N ALA A 680 -38.09 26.17 25.98
CA ALA A 680 -38.23 27.20 27.00
C ALA A 680 -37.24 26.87 28.13
N GLU A 681 -36.56 27.91 28.60
CA GLU A 681 -35.58 27.91 29.68
C GLU A 681 -36.24 28.08 31.05
N GLY A 682 -35.56 27.58 32.10
CA GLY A 682 -35.36 28.31 33.36
C GLY A 682 -36.31 28.03 34.52
N GLY A 683 -35.74 27.68 35.69
CA GLY A 683 -36.41 27.89 36.98
C GLY A 683 -36.06 26.93 38.13
N SER A 684 -34.99 27.27 38.87
CA SER A 684 -34.66 26.90 40.26
C SER A 684 -35.84 26.54 41.21
N THR A 685 -35.70 25.49 42.04
CA THR A 685 -35.54 25.54 43.52
C THR A 685 -35.66 24.15 44.19
N ALA A 686 -34.75 23.88 45.13
CA ALA A 686 -34.91 23.16 46.41
C ALA A 686 -35.64 21.79 46.47
N ALA A 687 -34.87 20.72 46.72
CA ALA A 687 -34.87 19.88 47.93
C ALA A 687 -33.83 18.77 47.79
#